data_AF-A0A3D2TZK2-F1
#
_entry.id   AF-A0A3D2TZK2-F1
#
_cell.length_a   1.000
_cell.length_b   1.000
_cell.length_c   1.000
_cell.angle_alpha   90.00
_cell.angle_beta   90.00
_cell.angle_gamma   90.00
#
_symmetry.space_group_name_H-M   'P 1'
#
loop_
_entity.id
_entity.type
_entity.pdbx_description
1 polymer ?
#
loop_
_entity_poly.entity_id
_entity_poly.type
_entity_poly.pdbx_seq_one_letter_code
_entity_poly.pdbx_strand_id
1 'polypeptide(L)'
;MTEPDHQQLSESTVEPGKQTGGALQPWDVGDLPSPPVMNWKKLPTLIGPGILMAGVAIGAGEWLFGPAVSAQYGGTLLWLATLSILGQVFFNIEVMRYALYCGEPIVVGYFRTTPGPRFWLPIYLVLEICNIWPFMAANAAVPFAAAVFGHLPTDLDYTLLGITMTESEWVKVLGYVIFLVAFLPLIFGGTIYRVIEKMMTFKVVVVLLVVAVIAVFQVSWDNMIEVITGFGRFGQVPDRAESVIAGRHFSVTLTGDGRTVMLRGTIGNNTPDFIEQLVDGSKVDPKETTLDERTRTALEALEALVRREARQGRFLVDDLNGDRRLLVRGIIRDPLKKSRSESSWVAESYRLVADDGSSQTFVSGDKMPGDVREWADELVALQGMRRVGLVAYIGQHGRLPDLNWAIIVAFAAIAGAGGLSNTLASNYARDKGWGMGHHVGAIPSAIGGHEVELSHVGMVFEVDDTSRRHWKGWVRHIVRDQAGVWLGCCLLGMALPCMMSLEFIRNVPVEGNRAAAMTAVGLSDHLPDYRGLVWTFMLMVSFLVLAPNAVFTGEQISRRWTDVIWTISPRARRLEGGQVRLIYYGILSLYGVWGLFALAFFDPLQIAIIGAVLQNVALGCAAMHTLYVNRTLLPREMRPNRLMQVGLVFCSVFFITISVVVLMTRVF
;
A
#
# COMPACT_ATOMS: atom_id res chain seq x y z
N MET A 1 53.67 58.12 3.11
CA MET A 1 52.51 57.74 3.93
C MET A 1 51.32 58.47 3.30
N THR A 2 50.62 57.77 2.43
CA THR A 2 49.43 58.23 1.69
C THR A 2 48.65 56.95 1.38
N GLU A 3 47.65 56.68 2.22
CA GLU A 3 46.65 55.61 2.00
C GLU A 3 45.75 55.99 0.83
N PRO A 4 45.40 55.06 -0.07
CA PRO A 4 44.33 55.27 -1.03
C PRO A 4 42.98 54.85 -0.43
N ASP A 5 42.00 55.74 -0.60
CA ASP A 5 40.59 55.55 -0.29
C ASP A 5 40.04 54.24 -0.84
N HIS A 6 39.51 53.39 0.06
CA HIS A 6 38.64 52.29 -0.29
C HIS A 6 37.28 52.85 -0.75
N GLN A 7 37.10 53.00 -2.07
CA GLN A 7 35.78 53.13 -2.66
C GLN A 7 34.97 51.84 -2.37
N GLN A 8 34.00 51.96 -1.47
CA GLN A 8 32.90 51.02 -1.33
C GLN A 8 32.17 50.92 -2.67
N LEU A 9 32.37 49.81 -3.39
CA LEU A 9 31.47 49.35 -4.42
C LEU A 9 30.12 49.09 -3.74
N SER A 10 29.17 50.01 -3.94
CA SER A 10 27.77 49.74 -3.65
C SER A 10 27.34 48.52 -4.47
N GLU A 11 27.10 47.40 -3.81
CA GLU A 11 26.35 46.28 -4.39
C GLU A 11 24.99 46.84 -4.85
N SER A 12 24.86 47.10 -6.14
CA SER A 12 23.56 47.37 -6.74
C SER A 12 22.73 46.11 -6.58
N THR A 13 21.78 46.12 -5.66
CA THR A 13 20.73 45.11 -5.52
C THR A 13 19.90 45.14 -6.82
N VAL A 14 20.31 44.34 -7.80
CA VAL A 14 19.52 44.06 -8.99
C VAL A 14 18.24 43.40 -8.49
N GLU A 15 17.07 44.06 -8.66
CA GLU A 15 15.81 43.39 -8.34
C GLU A 15 15.74 42.08 -9.14
N PRO A 16 15.47 40.94 -8.49
CA PRO A 16 15.40 39.66 -9.18
C PRO A 16 14.34 39.75 -10.29
N GLY A 17 14.67 39.25 -11.47
CA GLY A 17 13.73 39.18 -12.59
C GLY A 17 12.45 38.48 -12.15
N LYS A 18 11.30 38.85 -12.71
CA LYS A 18 10.00 38.23 -12.38
C LYS A 18 9.38 37.58 -13.60
N GLN A 19 8.84 36.37 -13.43
CA GLN A 19 8.15 35.63 -14.47
C GLN A 19 6.72 35.30 -14.07
N THR A 20 5.77 35.35 -15.02
CA THR A 20 4.36 35.07 -14.75
C THR A 20 4.16 33.66 -14.21
N GLY A 21 3.56 33.53 -13.03
CA GLY A 21 3.32 32.25 -12.36
C GLY A 21 1.85 31.78 -12.40
N GLY A 22 1.06 32.20 -13.39
CA GLY A 22 -0.36 31.89 -13.48
C GLY A 22 -1.24 32.74 -12.54
N ALA A 23 -2.14 32.10 -11.79
CA ALA A 23 -3.15 32.75 -10.94
C ALA A 23 -2.65 33.22 -9.56
N LEU A 24 -1.38 32.93 -9.20
CA LEU A 24 -0.73 33.39 -7.98
C LEU A 24 0.36 34.42 -8.29
N GLN A 25 1.08 34.90 -7.26
CA GLN A 25 2.19 35.85 -7.45
C GLN A 25 3.21 35.37 -8.50
N PRO A 26 3.82 36.29 -9.29
CA PRO A 26 4.92 35.96 -10.19
C PRO A 26 6.05 35.24 -9.47
N TRP A 27 6.76 34.36 -10.17
CA TRP A 27 7.98 33.73 -9.66
C TRP A 27 9.15 34.68 -9.77
N ASP A 28 10.08 34.58 -8.82
CA ASP A 28 11.39 35.22 -8.95
C ASP A 28 12.27 34.42 -9.94
N VAL A 29 13.29 35.06 -10.49
CA VAL A 29 14.21 34.46 -11.45
C VAL A 29 15.60 34.32 -10.81
N GLY A 30 16.17 33.12 -10.90
CA GLY A 30 17.53 32.81 -10.48
C GLY A 30 18.15 31.70 -11.32
N ASP A 31 19.27 31.15 -10.85
CA ASP A 31 20.06 30.18 -11.62
C ASP A 31 19.74 28.73 -11.27
N LEU A 32 19.62 27.87 -12.29
CA LEU A 32 19.46 26.43 -12.09
C LEU A 32 20.81 25.79 -11.70
N PRO A 33 20.96 25.28 -10.45
CA PRO A 33 22.20 24.67 -10.01
C PRO A 33 22.56 23.44 -10.85
N SER A 34 23.86 23.12 -10.91
CA SER A 34 24.34 21.94 -11.61
C SER A 34 23.78 20.65 -10.96
N PRO A 35 23.32 19.67 -11.75
CA PRO A 35 22.81 18.42 -11.23
C PRO A 35 23.92 17.60 -10.55
N PRO A 36 23.58 16.72 -9.58
CA PRO A 36 24.56 15.93 -8.86
C PRO A 36 25.33 15.00 -9.80
N VAL A 37 26.67 14.98 -9.67
CA VAL A 37 27.54 14.06 -10.40
C VAL A 37 27.55 12.68 -9.73
N MET A 38 27.38 11.63 -10.53
CA MET A 38 27.35 10.25 -10.03
C MET A 38 28.75 9.84 -9.58
N ASN A 39 28.92 9.55 -8.29
CA ASN A 39 30.12 8.93 -7.76
C ASN A 39 29.69 7.81 -6.81
N TRP A 40 30.25 6.61 -6.96
CA TRP A 40 29.95 5.45 -6.10
C TRP A 40 30.23 5.75 -4.62
N LYS A 41 31.17 6.66 -4.32
CA LYS A 41 31.44 7.16 -2.95
C LYS A 41 30.36 8.12 -2.41
N LYS A 42 29.50 8.66 -3.28
CA LYS A 42 28.39 9.57 -2.95
C LYS A 42 27.01 8.88 -3.01
N LEU A 43 26.96 7.56 -3.10
CA LEU A 43 25.71 6.80 -3.11
C LEU A 43 24.82 7.04 -1.86
N PRO A 44 25.35 7.20 -0.64
CA PRO A 44 24.54 7.56 0.53
C PRO A 44 23.94 8.98 0.45
N THR A 45 24.57 9.91 -0.27
CA THR A 45 24.03 11.27 -0.50
C THR A 45 23.02 11.31 -1.67
N LEU A 46 22.91 10.22 -2.44
CA LEU A 46 21.93 10.02 -3.51
C LEU A 46 20.65 9.33 -3.00
N ILE A 47 20.61 8.96 -1.71
CA ILE A 47 19.40 8.62 -0.96
C ILE A 47 18.52 9.90 -0.94
N GLY A 48 17.51 9.91 -1.80
CA GLY A 48 16.66 11.06 -2.09
C GLY A 48 15.20 10.82 -1.70
N PRO A 49 14.28 11.65 -2.20
CA PRO A 49 12.84 11.47 -2.04
C PRO A 49 12.34 10.06 -2.38
N GLY A 50 12.96 9.35 -3.32
CA GLY A 50 12.56 8.00 -3.73
C GLY A 50 12.61 6.97 -2.61
N ILE A 51 13.69 6.90 -1.82
CA ILE A 51 13.75 5.92 -0.72
C ILE A 51 12.84 6.29 0.46
N LEU A 52 12.64 7.59 0.70
CA LEU A 52 11.70 8.08 1.70
C LEU A 52 10.27 7.70 1.30
N MET A 53 9.89 7.99 0.04
CA MET A 53 8.60 7.60 -0.53
C MET A 53 8.42 6.08 -0.59
N ALA A 54 9.51 5.32 -0.74
CA ALA A 54 9.46 3.86 -0.67
C ALA A 54 9.21 3.39 0.76
N GLY A 55 9.75 4.09 1.76
CA GLY A 55 9.41 3.88 3.17
C GLY A 55 7.94 4.10 3.44
N VAL A 56 7.33 5.11 2.85
CA VAL A 56 5.88 5.33 2.96
C VAL A 56 5.11 4.16 2.35
N ALA A 57 5.49 3.76 1.13
CA ALA A 57 4.87 2.64 0.43
C ALA A 57 4.94 1.36 1.27
N ILE A 58 6.11 1.02 1.83
CA ILE A 58 6.25 -0.12 2.75
C ILE A 58 5.49 0.15 4.06
N GLY A 59 4.20 -0.17 4.03
CA GLY A 59 3.20 0.17 5.02
C GLY A 59 2.01 -0.78 4.94
N ALA A 60 0.79 -0.23 5.05
CA ALA A 60 -0.42 -1.06 5.02
C ALA A 60 -0.61 -1.82 3.69
N GLY A 61 -0.27 -1.23 2.54
CA GLY A 61 -0.43 -1.87 1.23
C GLY A 61 0.38 -3.17 1.14
N GLU A 62 1.68 -3.03 1.34
CA GLU A 62 2.70 -4.06 1.16
C GLU A 62 2.72 -5.07 2.31
N TRP A 63 2.27 -4.68 3.52
CA TRP A 63 2.32 -5.53 4.72
C TRP A 63 0.97 -6.15 5.11
N LEU A 64 -0.15 -5.52 4.76
CA LEU A 64 -1.50 -6.00 5.11
C LEU A 64 -2.23 -6.46 3.85
N PHE A 65 -2.44 -5.58 2.87
CA PHE A 65 -3.30 -5.87 1.73
C PHE A 65 -2.68 -6.84 0.72
N GLY A 66 -1.40 -6.67 0.36
CA GLY A 66 -0.68 -7.57 -0.53
C GLY A 66 -0.63 -9.00 -0.01
N PRO A 67 -0.18 -9.22 1.25
CA PRO A 67 -0.26 -10.51 1.90
C PRO A 67 -1.69 -11.06 1.96
N ALA A 68 -2.69 -10.25 2.29
CA ALA A 68 -4.08 -10.71 2.34
C ALA A 68 -4.63 -11.16 0.97
N VAL A 69 -4.32 -10.42 -0.10
CA VAL A 69 -4.70 -10.77 -1.48
C VAL A 69 -3.96 -12.02 -1.92
N SER A 70 -2.65 -12.10 -1.70
CA SER A 70 -1.86 -13.28 -2.09
C SER A 70 -2.25 -14.54 -1.30
N ALA A 71 -2.51 -14.43 0.00
CA ALA A 71 -3.02 -15.55 0.82
C ALA A 71 -4.30 -16.16 0.24
N GLN A 72 -5.23 -15.31 -0.20
CA GLN A 72 -6.55 -15.74 -0.68
C GLN A 72 -6.57 -16.13 -2.16
N TYR A 73 -5.76 -15.46 -2.98
CA TYR A 73 -5.87 -15.46 -4.45
C TYR A 73 -4.58 -15.83 -5.17
N GLY A 74 -3.53 -16.21 -4.44
CA GLY A 74 -2.24 -16.56 -5.02
C GLY A 74 -1.47 -15.35 -5.55
N GLY A 75 -0.38 -15.61 -6.27
CA GLY A 75 0.40 -14.56 -6.94
C GLY A 75 -0.30 -13.95 -8.17
N THR A 76 -1.45 -14.47 -8.59
CA THR A 76 -2.09 -14.14 -9.86
C THR A 76 -2.47 -12.66 -9.98
N LEU A 77 -2.89 -12.00 -8.90
CA LEU A 77 -3.35 -10.59 -8.94
C LEU A 77 -2.24 -9.55 -8.77
N LEU A 78 -0.98 -9.97 -8.59
CA LEU A 78 0.13 -9.04 -8.33
C LEU A 78 0.44 -8.08 -9.51
N TRP A 79 0.00 -8.41 -10.73
CA TRP A 79 0.10 -7.48 -11.87
C TRP A 79 -0.68 -6.18 -11.67
N LEU A 80 -1.73 -6.17 -10.84
CA LEU A 80 -2.43 -4.94 -10.47
C LEU A 80 -1.54 -4.00 -9.66
N ALA A 81 -0.70 -4.54 -8.76
CA ALA A 81 0.31 -3.74 -8.07
C ALA A 81 1.36 -3.23 -9.06
N THR A 82 1.78 -4.02 -10.05
CA THR A 82 2.69 -3.55 -11.11
C THR A 82 2.13 -2.33 -11.82
N LEU A 83 0.88 -2.40 -12.31
CA LEU A 83 0.25 -1.30 -13.03
C LEU A 83 0.07 -0.06 -12.13
N SER A 84 -0.33 -0.27 -10.87
CA SER A 84 -0.47 0.80 -9.88
C SER A 84 0.85 1.52 -9.62
N ILE A 85 1.90 0.78 -9.32
CA ILE A 85 3.24 1.33 -9.04
C ILE A 85 3.78 2.02 -10.29
N LEU A 86 3.64 1.43 -11.49
CA LEU A 86 4.08 2.05 -12.75
C LEU A 86 3.36 3.36 -13.05
N GLY A 87 2.04 3.44 -12.86
CA GLY A 87 1.28 4.68 -13.01
C GLY A 87 1.81 5.77 -12.08
N GLN A 88 2.08 5.39 -10.84
CA GLN A 88 2.65 6.28 -9.83
C GLN A 88 4.10 6.69 -10.11
N VAL A 89 4.94 5.87 -10.78
CA VAL A 89 6.27 6.31 -11.23
C VAL A 89 6.15 7.54 -12.14
N PHE A 90 5.26 7.47 -13.14
CA PHE A 90 5.06 8.61 -14.05
C PHE A 90 4.54 9.83 -13.30
N PHE A 91 3.60 9.63 -12.38
CA PHE A 91 3.08 10.70 -11.53
C PHE A 91 4.18 11.35 -10.69
N ASN A 92 4.95 10.55 -9.94
CA ASN A 92 6.01 11.04 -9.06
C ASN A 92 7.08 11.83 -9.82
N ILE A 93 7.52 11.33 -10.98
CA ILE A 93 8.48 12.04 -11.84
C ILE A 93 7.94 13.40 -12.27
N GLU A 94 6.66 13.49 -12.63
CA GLU A 94 6.08 14.72 -13.16
C GLU A 94 5.73 15.74 -12.07
N VAL A 95 5.35 15.30 -10.87
CA VAL A 95 5.22 16.23 -9.72
C VAL A 95 6.58 16.75 -9.27
N MET A 96 7.64 15.92 -9.33
CA MET A 96 9.01 16.35 -9.05
C MET A 96 9.55 17.28 -10.14
N ARG A 97 9.22 17.04 -11.41
CA ARG A 97 9.57 17.94 -12.53
C ARG A 97 9.11 19.37 -12.25
N TYR A 98 7.88 19.51 -11.75
CA TYR A 98 7.34 20.82 -11.38
C TYR A 98 8.20 21.48 -10.29
N ALA A 99 8.47 20.78 -9.19
CA ALA A 99 9.31 21.30 -8.11
C ALA A 99 10.74 21.60 -8.55
N LEU A 100 11.33 20.81 -9.45
CA LEU A 100 12.64 21.12 -10.04
C LEU A 100 12.65 22.44 -10.81
N TYR A 101 11.52 22.80 -11.44
CA TYR A 101 11.41 23.99 -12.29
C TYR A 101 11.18 25.28 -11.50
N CYS A 102 10.33 25.26 -10.49
CA CYS A 102 9.94 26.48 -9.76
C CYS A 102 10.24 26.44 -8.25
N GLY A 103 10.73 25.32 -7.71
CA GLY A 103 10.95 25.14 -6.28
C GLY A 103 9.67 25.05 -5.45
N GLU A 104 8.48 25.04 -6.07
CA GLU A 104 7.21 24.90 -5.36
C GLU A 104 6.68 23.46 -5.44
N PRO A 105 5.98 22.99 -4.39
CA PRO A 105 5.27 21.71 -4.45
C PRO A 105 4.17 21.71 -5.52
N ILE A 106 3.90 20.55 -6.12
CA ILE A 106 2.89 20.41 -7.18
C ILE A 106 1.50 20.88 -6.74
N VAL A 107 1.18 20.70 -5.46
CA VAL A 107 -0.12 21.10 -4.93
C VAL A 107 -0.29 22.61 -5.05
N VAL A 108 0.74 23.41 -4.78
CA VAL A 108 0.73 24.87 -5.03
C VAL A 108 0.52 25.15 -6.52
N GLY A 109 1.15 24.36 -7.39
CA GLY A 109 0.96 24.42 -8.84
C GLY A 109 -0.50 24.24 -9.28
N TYR A 110 -1.25 23.35 -8.63
CA TYR A 110 -2.70 23.19 -8.89
C TYR A 110 -3.47 24.49 -8.67
N PHE A 111 -3.11 25.29 -7.67
CA PHE A 111 -3.77 26.56 -7.39
C PHE A 111 -3.31 27.70 -8.33
N ARG A 112 -2.19 27.53 -9.04
CA ARG A 112 -1.71 28.48 -10.06
C ARG A 112 -2.45 28.37 -11.40
N THR A 113 -3.14 27.26 -11.65
CA THR A 113 -3.86 27.07 -12.92
C THR A 113 -5.25 27.71 -12.89
N THR A 114 -5.79 28.09 -14.04
CA THR A 114 -7.20 28.53 -14.15
C THR A 114 -8.14 27.35 -13.86
N PRO A 115 -9.22 27.52 -13.05
CA PRO A 115 -9.88 28.77 -12.63
C PRO A 115 -9.33 29.47 -11.38
N GLY A 116 -8.20 29.00 -10.84
CA GLY A 116 -7.49 29.64 -9.74
C GLY A 116 -7.90 29.15 -8.34
N PRO A 117 -7.37 29.77 -7.28
CA PRO A 117 -7.36 29.14 -5.97
C PRO A 117 -8.75 28.95 -5.33
N ARG A 118 -9.67 29.88 -5.57
CA ARG A 118 -11.03 29.83 -4.99
C ARG A 118 -11.84 28.64 -5.48
N PHE A 119 -11.57 28.18 -6.70
CA PHE A 119 -12.23 27.03 -7.29
C PHE A 119 -11.57 25.72 -6.87
N TRP A 120 -10.24 25.66 -6.89
CA TRP A 120 -9.51 24.43 -6.59
C TRP A 120 -9.52 24.07 -5.10
N LEU A 121 -9.61 25.06 -4.20
CA LEU A 121 -9.61 24.83 -2.75
C LEU A 121 -10.71 23.86 -2.28
N PRO A 122 -12.01 24.08 -2.54
CA PRO A 122 -13.04 23.15 -2.11
C PRO A 122 -12.88 21.74 -2.70
N ILE A 123 -12.41 21.62 -3.95
CA ILE A 123 -12.19 20.32 -4.61
C ILE A 123 -11.10 19.54 -3.86
N TYR A 124 -9.94 20.16 -3.62
CA TYR A 124 -8.85 19.47 -2.92
C TYR A 124 -9.17 19.21 -1.45
N LEU A 125 -9.98 20.04 -0.80
CA LEU A 125 -10.48 19.74 0.55
C LEU A 125 -11.35 18.48 0.56
N VAL A 126 -12.26 18.30 -0.41
CA VAL A 126 -13.07 17.07 -0.52
C VAL A 126 -12.19 15.85 -0.78
N LEU A 127 -11.22 15.96 -1.70
CA LEU A 127 -10.27 14.88 -1.96
C LEU A 127 -9.41 14.54 -0.72
N GLU A 128 -9.17 15.52 0.15
CA GLU A 128 -8.40 15.35 1.40
C GLU A 128 -9.19 14.63 2.51
N ILE A 129 -10.52 14.70 2.55
CA ILE A 129 -11.35 14.02 3.57
C ILE A 129 -11.01 12.52 3.67
N CYS A 130 -10.46 11.93 2.62
CA CYS A 130 -10.09 10.53 2.54
C CYS A 130 -8.76 10.21 3.23
N ASN A 131 -7.94 11.23 3.51
CA ASN A 131 -6.59 11.13 4.08
C ASN A 131 -6.52 11.52 5.56
N ILE A 132 -7.54 12.18 6.12
CA ILE A 132 -7.52 12.70 7.50
C ILE A 132 -7.71 11.64 8.59
N TRP A 133 -7.66 10.35 8.24
CA TRP A 133 -8.01 9.26 9.16
C TRP A 133 -6.77 8.60 9.78
N PRO A 134 -6.65 8.53 11.12
CA PRO A 134 -5.46 8.03 11.81
C PRO A 134 -5.40 6.49 11.91
N PHE A 135 -5.83 5.77 10.87
CA PHE A 135 -5.96 4.31 10.92
C PHE A 135 -4.62 3.56 11.08
N MET A 136 -3.51 4.16 10.63
CA MET A 136 -2.17 3.56 10.76
C MET A 136 -1.77 3.35 12.23
N ALA A 137 -2.14 4.28 13.12
CA ALA A 137 -1.84 4.15 14.55
C ALA A 137 -2.64 3.00 15.19
N ALA A 138 -3.93 2.87 14.84
CA ALA A 138 -4.77 1.76 15.28
C ALA A 138 -4.24 0.41 14.79
N ASN A 139 -3.80 0.33 13.53
CA ASN A 139 -3.25 -0.90 12.97
C ASN A 139 -1.89 -1.27 13.58
N ALA A 140 -1.08 -0.27 13.97
CA ALA A 140 0.19 -0.51 14.68
C ALA A 140 -0.04 -1.00 16.13
N ALA A 141 -1.15 -0.62 16.77
CA ALA A 141 -1.46 -1.05 18.13
C ALA A 141 -1.67 -2.56 18.26
N VAL A 142 -2.32 -3.19 17.27
CA VAL A 142 -2.62 -4.63 17.29
C VAL A 142 -1.37 -5.51 17.44
N PRO A 143 -0.34 -5.43 16.57
CA PRO A 143 0.84 -6.28 16.72
C PRO A 143 1.65 -5.95 17.98
N PHE A 144 1.67 -4.69 18.43
CA PHE A 144 2.33 -4.34 19.68
C PHE A 144 1.62 -4.92 20.89
N ALA A 145 0.29 -4.77 20.96
CA ALA A 145 -0.53 -5.37 22.01
C ALA A 145 -0.40 -6.89 22.00
N ALA A 146 -0.43 -7.52 20.83
CA ALA A 146 -0.24 -8.96 20.70
C ALA A 146 1.11 -9.40 21.30
N ALA A 147 2.19 -8.69 20.98
CA ALA A 147 3.50 -8.99 21.53
C ALA A 147 3.58 -8.83 23.06
N VAL A 148 2.80 -7.89 23.64
CA VAL A 148 2.69 -7.71 25.10
C VAL A 148 1.85 -8.80 25.75
N PHE A 149 0.70 -9.17 25.16
CA PHE A 149 -0.20 -10.18 25.71
C PHE A 149 0.31 -11.61 25.53
N GLY A 150 1.18 -11.84 24.53
CA GLY A 150 1.67 -13.18 24.19
C GLY A 150 0.71 -13.97 23.29
N HIS A 151 -0.42 -13.39 22.92
CA HIS A 151 -1.37 -13.91 21.94
C HIS A 151 -2.08 -12.76 21.21
N LEU A 152 -2.85 -13.08 20.17
CA LEU A 152 -3.69 -12.08 19.51
C LEU A 152 -4.74 -11.51 20.49
N PRO A 153 -5.01 -10.18 20.46
CA PRO A 153 -6.03 -9.59 21.31
C PRO A 153 -7.40 -10.23 21.09
N THR A 154 -8.09 -10.50 22.20
CA THR A 154 -9.43 -11.07 22.28
C THR A 154 -10.36 -10.14 23.07
N ASP A 155 -11.49 -10.66 23.56
CA ASP A 155 -12.39 -9.97 24.48
C ASP A 155 -12.16 -10.39 25.95
N LEU A 156 -11.00 -10.98 26.24
CA LEU A 156 -10.61 -11.33 27.61
C LEU A 156 -10.22 -10.08 28.41
N ASP A 157 -10.42 -10.13 29.72
CA ASP A 157 -9.96 -9.10 30.64
C ASP A 157 -8.44 -9.20 30.85
N TYR A 158 -7.75 -8.07 30.74
CA TYR A 158 -6.33 -7.95 31.01
C TYR A 158 -6.07 -6.85 32.03
N THR A 159 -5.28 -7.16 33.06
CA THR A 159 -4.92 -6.21 34.11
C THR A 159 -3.49 -5.73 33.92
N LEU A 160 -3.32 -4.43 33.72
CA LEU A 160 -2.03 -3.77 33.62
C LEU A 160 -1.99 -2.55 34.53
N LEU A 161 -0.93 -2.41 35.33
CA LEU A 161 -0.76 -1.29 36.28
C LEU A 161 -1.95 -1.08 37.23
N GLY A 162 -2.66 -2.16 37.59
CA GLY A 162 -3.81 -2.13 38.51
C GLY A 162 -5.13 -1.69 37.88
N ILE A 163 -5.19 -1.53 36.55
CA ILE A 163 -6.42 -1.23 35.80
C ILE A 163 -6.81 -2.50 35.03
N THR A 164 -8.05 -2.96 35.18
CA THR A 164 -8.61 -4.11 34.43
C THR A 164 -9.53 -3.59 33.34
N MET A 165 -9.24 -3.95 32.10
CA MET A 165 -10.03 -3.63 30.91
C MET A 165 -9.97 -4.82 29.96
N THR A 166 -10.88 -4.88 29.00
CA THR A 166 -10.78 -5.90 27.95
C THR A 166 -9.54 -5.67 27.08
N GLU A 167 -8.95 -6.73 26.54
CA GLU A 167 -7.81 -6.65 25.62
C GLU A 167 -8.09 -5.76 24.40
N SER A 168 -9.31 -5.81 23.87
CA SER A 168 -9.74 -4.95 22.77
C SER A 168 -9.78 -3.46 23.15
N GLU A 169 -10.15 -3.12 24.39
CA GLU A 169 -10.03 -1.75 24.92
C GLU A 169 -8.59 -1.33 25.12
N TRP A 170 -7.72 -2.21 25.62
CA TRP A 170 -6.29 -1.93 25.74
C TRP A 170 -5.64 -1.62 24.37
N VAL A 171 -6.02 -2.35 23.32
CA VAL A 171 -5.59 -2.06 21.95
C VAL A 171 -6.02 -0.66 21.51
N LYS A 172 -7.25 -0.24 21.84
CA LYS A 172 -7.74 1.12 21.54
C LYS A 172 -6.92 2.19 22.28
N VAL A 173 -6.69 1.99 23.59
CA VAL A 173 -5.86 2.91 24.41
C VAL A 173 -4.46 3.04 23.82
N LEU A 174 -3.84 1.92 23.47
CA LEU A 174 -2.53 1.89 22.84
C LEU A 174 -2.54 2.60 21.47
N GLY A 175 -3.62 2.48 20.70
CA GLY A 175 -3.83 3.24 19.46
C GLY A 175 -3.76 4.74 19.67
N TYR A 176 -4.40 5.28 20.72
CA TYR A 176 -4.29 6.70 21.09
C TYR A 176 -2.86 7.08 21.48
N VAL A 177 -2.20 6.24 22.27
CA VAL A 177 -0.81 6.49 22.72
C VAL A 177 0.14 6.54 21.52
N ILE A 178 0.07 5.54 20.63
CA ILE A 178 0.90 5.49 19.41
C ILE A 178 0.62 6.70 18.53
N PHE A 179 -0.65 7.08 18.36
CA PHE A 179 -1.03 8.26 17.58
C PHE A 179 -0.42 9.56 18.13
N LEU A 180 -0.47 9.77 19.45
CA LEU A 180 0.11 10.96 20.07
C LEU A 180 1.65 10.94 20.03
N VAL A 181 2.25 9.79 20.28
CA VAL A 181 3.71 9.58 20.18
C VAL A 181 4.20 9.82 18.75
N ALA A 182 3.37 9.57 17.74
CA ALA A 182 3.72 9.80 16.35
C ALA A 182 4.03 11.28 16.02
N PHE A 183 3.61 12.24 16.85
CA PHE A 183 3.96 13.64 16.67
C PHE A 183 5.33 14.00 17.26
N LEU A 184 5.87 13.22 18.20
CA LEU A 184 7.15 13.53 18.85
C LEU A 184 8.32 13.65 17.87
N PRO A 185 8.51 12.74 16.89
CA PRO A 185 9.61 12.87 15.92
C PRO A 185 9.54 14.19 15.13
N LEU A 186 8.34 14.73 14.88
CA LEU A 186 8.13 15.94 14.08
C LEU A 186 8.56 17.23 14.80
N ILE A 187 8.83 17.17 16.11
CA ILE A 187 9.18 18.34 16.94
C ILE A 187 10.70 18.62 16.88
N PHE A 188 11.51 17.57 16.72
CA PHE A 188 12.98 17.64 16.83
C PHE A 188 13.67 17.60 15.45
N GLY A 189 14.99 17.80 15.42
CA GLY A 189 15.85 17.33 14.31
C GLY A 189 16.21 18.35 13.21
N GLY A 190 16.08 19.65 13.47
CA GLY A 190 16.47 20.73 12.56
C GLY A 190 15.47 21.00 11.44
N THR A 191 15.24 20.02 10.57
CA THR A 191 14.15 20.08 9.58
C THR A 191 13.30 18.83 9.65
N ILE A 192 12.00 18.98 9.44
CA ILE A 192 11.04 17.87 9.50
C ILE A 192 11.42 16.78 8.49
N TYR A 193 11.86 17.20 7.30
CA TYR A 193 12.35 16.30 6.26
C TYR A 193 13.48 15.39 6.74
N ARG A 194 14.49 15.92 7.44
CA ARG A 194 15.66 15.14 7.89
C ARG A 194 15.30 14.04 8.88
N VAL A 195 14.31 14.28 9.75
CA VAL A 195 13.84 13.26 10.69
C VAL A 195 13.09 12.15 9.97
N ILE A 196 12.14 12.52 9.10
CA ILE A 196 11.36 11.55 8.32
C ILE A 196 12.28 10.73 7.41
N GLU A 197 13.23 11.36 6.74
CA GLU A 197 14.21 10.69 5.88
C GLU A 197 14.97 9.61 6.66
N LYS A 198 15.53 9.94 7.83
CA LYS A 198 16.27 8.97 8.66
C LYS A 198 15.39 7.84 9.16
N MET A 199 14.21 8.18 9.69
CA MET A 199 13.27 7.21 10.25
C MET A 199 12.76 6.24 9.17
N MET A 200 12.35 6.75 8.02
CA MET A 200 11.86 5.93 6.91
C MET A 200 12.97 5.10 6.28
N THR A 201 14.17 5.67 6.11
CA THR A 201 15.33 4.91 5.58
C THR A 201 15.70 3.76 6.51
N PHE A 202 15.76 4.00 7.83
CA PHE A 202 15.99 2.95 8.82
C PHE A 202 14.94 1.84 8.71
N LYS A 203 13.65 2.23 8.68
CA LYS A 203 12.53 1.29 8.52
C LYS A 203 12.70 0.43 7.27
N VAL A 204 12.89 1.04 6.10
CA VAL A 204 13.02 0.35 4.81
C VAL A 204 14.15 -0.67 4.85
N VAL A 205 15.34 -0.24 5.29
CA VAL A 205 16.53 -1.09 5.31
C VAL A 205 16.31 -2.30 6.23
N VAL A 206 15.81 -2.07 7.46
CA VAL A 206 15.59 -3.14 8.43
C VAL A 206 14.51 -4.11 7.93
N VAL A 207 13.35 -3.59 7.50
CA VAL A 207 12.23 -4.43 7.08
C VAL A 207 12.60 -5.25 5.86
N LEU A 208 13.10 -4.62 4.79
CA LEU A 208 13.47 -5.34 3.57
C LEU A 208 14.57 -6.37 3.83
N LEU A 209 15.55 -6.07 4.67
CA LEU A 209 16.58 -7.04 5.05
C LEU A 209 15.98 -8.25 5.75
N VAL A 210 15.13 -8.03 6.76
CA VAL A 210 14.50 -9.10 7.53
C VAL A 210 13.64 -9.98 6.62
N VAL A 211 12.75 -9.40 5.82
CA VAL A 211 11.88 -10.21 4.94
C VAL A 211 12.65 -10.84 3.79
N ALA A 212 13.75 -10.24 3.31
CA ALA A 212 14.61 -10.87 2.31
C ALA A 212 15.33 -12.09 2.88
N VAL A 213 15.86 -12.01 4.10
CA VAL A 213 16.47 -13.15 4.79
C VAL A 213 15.43 -14.27 4.96
N ILE A 214 14.24 -13.95 5.47
CA ILE A 214 13.17 -14.94 5.63
C ILE A 214 12.79 -15.55 4.27
N ALA A 215 12.59 -14.73 3.23
CA ALA A 215 12.26 -15.23 1.90
C ALA A 215 13.34 -16.18 1.34
N VAL A 216 14.62 -15.86 1.51
CA VAL A 216 15.73 -16.69 0.99
C VAL A 216 15.82 -18.04 1.70
N PHE A 217 15.58 -18.08 3.02
CA PHE A 217 15.80 -19.27 3.84
C PHE A 217 14.54 -20.09 4.15
N GLN A 218 13.36 -19.47 4.12
CA GLN A 218 12.11 -20.08 4.59
C GLN A 218 11.04 -20.21 3.51
N VAL A 219 11.16 -19.54 2.36
CA VAL A 219 10.16 -19.62 1.27
C VAL A 219 10.61 -20.61 0.20
N SER A 220 9.66 -21.42 -0.28
CA SER A 220 9.87 -22.41 -1.34
C SER A 220 10.04 -21.77 -2.72
N TRP A 221 10.76 -22.45 -3.62
CA TRP A 221 11.07 -21.94 -4.95
C TRP A 221 9.81 -21.76 -5.83
N ASP A 222 8.83 -22.64 -5.68
CA ASP A 222 7.55 -22.55 -6.38
C ASP A 222 6.80 -21.26 -6.03
N ASN A 223 6.72 -20.94 -4.74
CA ASN A 223 6.07 -19.72 -4.26
C ASN A 223 6.83 -18.46 -4.68
N MET A 224 8.18 -18.49 -4.68
CA MET A 224 8.99 -17.40 -5.22
C MET A 224 8.70 -17.15 -6.70
N ILE A 225 8.68 -18.21 -7.53
CA ILE A 225 8.34 -18.11 -8.96
C ILE A 225 6.92 -17.59 -9.12
N GLU A 226 5.96 -18.10 -8.34
CA GLU A 226 4.57 -17.68 -8.43
C GLU A 226 4.40 -16.18 -8.20
N VAL A 227 5.08 -15.63 -7.18
CA VAL A 227 5.07 -14.19 -6.88
C VAL A 227 5.76 -13.39 -7.98
N ILE A 228 6.99 -13.77 -8.36
CA ILE A 228 7.79 -13.03 -9.34
C ILE A 228 7.06 -12.98 -10.69
N THR A 229 6.56 -14.12 -11.16
CA THR A 229 5.81 -14.17 -12.42
C THR A 229 4.42 -13.52 -12.29
N GLY A 230 3.83 -13.50 -11.09
CA GLY A 230 2.58 -12.82 -10.77
C GLY A 230 2.54 -11.35 -11.17
N PHE A 231 3.65 -10.62 -10.98
CA PHE A 231 3.77 -9.22 -11.39
C PHE A 231 3.63 -8.99 -12.91
N GLY A 232 3.81 -10.03 -13.73
CA GLY A 232 3.71 -9.98 -15.19
C GLY A 232 2.47 -10.65 -15.80
N ARG A 233 1.55 -11.20 -14.97
CA ARG A 233 0.37 -11.95 -15.44
C ARG A 233 -0.81 -11.05 -15.82
N PHE A 234 -0.55 -10.04 -16.66
CA PHE A 234 -1.54 -9.04 -17.03
C PHE A 234 -2.84 -9.65 -17.56
N GLY A 235 -3.97 -9.21 -17.00
CA GLY A 235 -5.30 -9.65 -17.41
C GLY A 235 -5.70 -11.05 -16.93
N GLN A 236 -4.87 -11.75 -16.16
CA GLN A 236 -5.25 -13.00 -15.52
C GLN A 236 -5.90 -12.74 -14.16
N VAL A 237 -6.90 -13.56 -13.83
CA VAL A 237 -7.56 -13.59 -12.52
C VAL A 237 -7.61 -15.02 -12.01
N PRO A 238 -7.54 -15.21 -10.69
CA PRO A 238 -7.70 -16.51 -10.09
C PRO A 238 -9.18 -16.90 -10.11
N ASP A 239 -9.43 -18.16 -10.43
CA ASP A 239 -10.72 -18.79 -10.31
C ASP A 239 -10.58 -19.88 -9.24
N ARG A 240 -11.26 -19.69 -8.11
CA ARG A 240 -11.11 -20.56 -6.94
C ARG A 240 -12.02 -21.77 -7.11
N ALA A 241 -11.53 -22.95 -6.74
CA ALA A 241 -12.37 -24.13 -6.69
C ALA A 241 -13.53 -23.94 -5.70
N GLU A 242 -14.68 -24.55 -6.01
CA GLU A 242 -15.91 -24.49 -5.20
C GLU A 242 -15.66 -24.79 -3.72
N SER A 243 -14.87 -25.83 -3.43
CA SER A 243 -14.40 -26.12 -2.08
C SER A 243 -12.93 -26.52 -2.03
N VAL A 244 -12.21 -25.94 -1.07
CA VAL A 244 -10.80 -26.25 -0.79
C VAL A 244 -10.63 -26.45 0.72
N ILE A 245 -10.07 -27.59 1.10
CA ILE A 245 -9.59 -27.89 2.45
C ILE A 245 -8.09 -28.18 2.34
N ALA A 246 -7.28 -27.41 3.05
CA ALA A 246 -5.83 -27.46 3.01
C ALA A 246 -5.28 -27.50 4.44
N GLY A 247 -4.95 -28.71 4.91
CA GLY A 247 -4.54 -28.92 6.29
C GLY A 247 -5.67 -28.57 7.25
N ARG A 248 -5.44 -27.51 8.04
CA ARG A 248 -6.41 -26.94 8.98
C ARG A 248 -7.27 -25.81 8.39
N HIS A 249 -6.89 -25.28 7.23
CA HIS A 249 -7.55 -24.13 6.61
C HIS A 249 -8.57 -24.62 5.59
N PHE A 250 -9.73 -23.97 5.51
CA PHE A 250 -10.80 -24.42 4.62
C PHE A 250 -11.64 -23.27 4.10
N SER A 251 -12.23 -23.50 2.93
CA SER A 251 -13.30 -22.72 2.32
C SER A 251 -14.14 -23.72 1.54
N VAL A 252 -15.31 -24.08 2.06
CA VAL A 252 -16.19 -25.09 1.48
C VAL A 252 -17.53 -24.45 1.15
N THR A 253 -18.06 -24.79 -0.02
CA THR A 253 -19.28 -24.19 -0.56
C THR A 253 -20.25 -25.30 -0.94
N LEU A 254 -21.53 -25.05 -0.68
CA LEU A 254 -22.62 -25.89 -1.11
C LEU A 254 -23.68 -25.00 -1.77
N THR A 255 -23.93 -25.27 -3.05
CA THR A 255 -24.90 -24.54 -3.87
C THR A 255 -26.11 -25.45 -4.11
N GLY A 256 -27.32 -24.99 -3.78
CA GLY A 256 -28.56 -25.74 -3.94
C GLY A 256 -29.81 -24.85 -3.91
N ASP A 257 -30.82 -25.17 -4.73
CA ASP A 257 -32.10 -24.44 -4.84
C ASP A 257 -31.98 -22.91 -4.98
N GLY A 258 -30.95 -22.44 -5.69
CA GLY A 258 -30.72 -21.01 -5.93
C GLY A 258 -30.07 -20.26 -4.75
N ARG A 259 -29.61 -20.97 -3.72
CA ARG A 259 -28.83 -20.41 -2.60
C ARG A 259 -27.43 -21.01 -2.53
N THR A 260 -26.49 -20.21 -2.07
CA THR A 260 -25.10 -20.58 -1.87
C THR A 260 -24.74 -20.45 -0.40
N VAL A 261 -24.35 -21.58 0.23
CA VAL A 261 -23.90 -21.61 1.62
C VAL A 261 -22.42 -21.91 1.64
N MET A 262 -21.63 -21.11 2.35
CA MET A 262 -20.18 -21.26 2.45
C MET A 262 -19.73 -21.26 3.91
N LEU A 263 -18.85 -22.20 4.24
CA LEU A 263 -18.04 -22.15 5.47
C LEU A 263 -16.59 -21.91 5.10
N ARG A 264 -15.96 -20.93 5.73
CA ARG A 264 -14.52 -20.71 5.59
C ARG A 264 -13.88 -20.47 6.93
N GLY A 265 -12.63 -20.88 7.10
CA GLY A 265 -12.02 -20.80 8.42
C GLY A 265 -10.72 -21.54 8.59
N THR A 266 -10.36 -21.70 9.85
CA THR A 266 -9.21 -22.45 10.32
C THR A 266 -9.61 -23.24 11.57
N ILE A 267 -9.38 -24.55 11.55
CA ILE A 267 -9.51 -25.39 12.73
C ILE A 267 -8.33 -25.11 13.67
N GLY A 268 -8.65 -24.80 14.93
CA GLY A 268 -7.67 -24.47 15.94
C GLY A 268 -6.90 -25.70 16.41
N ASN A 269 -5.61 -25.54 16.65
CA ASN A 269 -4.78 -26.61 17.23
C ASN A 269 -4.52 -26.28 18.69
N ASN A 270 -5.42 -26.75 19.58
CA ASN A 270 -5.50 -26.34 20.99
C ASN A 270 -5.85 -24.85 21.21
N THR A 271 -6.32 -24.17 20.17
CA THR A 271 -6.91 -22.82 20.22
C THR A 271 -8.36 -22.92 19.75
N PRO A 272 -9.22 -21.92 20.03
CA PRO A 272 -10.57 -21.89 19.47
C PRO A 272 -10.56 -21.96 17.93
N ASP A 273 -11.55 -22.64 17.37
CA ASP A 273 -11.79 -22.66 15.92
C ASP A 273 -12.17 -21.25 15.44
N PHE A 274 -11.69 -20.88 14.25
CA PHE A 274 -12.18 -19.71 13.53
C PHE A 274 -13.01 -20.20 12.36
N ILE A 275 -14.34 -20.16 12.48
CA ILE A 275 -15.28 -20.56 11.42
C ILE A 275 -16.20 -19.40 11.12
N GLU A 276 -16.25 -19.01 9.85
CA GLU A 276 -17.14 -18.00 9.34
C GLU A 276 -18.19 -18.65 8.43
N GLN A 277 -19.43 -18.21 8.61
CA GLN A 277 -20.60 -18.70 7.88
C GLN A 277 -21.08 -17.61 6.93
N LEU A 278 -21.21 -17.94 5.65
CA LEU A 278 -21.74 -17.04 4.64
C LEU A 278 -22.93 -17.69 3.93
N VAL A 279 -23.99 -16.91 3.73
CA VAL A 279 -25.18 -17.29 2.98
C VAL A 279 -25.38 -16.24 1.90
N ASP A 280 -25.38 -16.66 0.63
CA ASP A 280 -25.46 -15.81 -0.56
C ASP A 280 -24.43 -14.65 -0.52
N GLY A 281 -23.21 -14.96 -0.04
CA GLY A 281 -22.11 -14.00 0.08
C GLY A 281 -22.17 -13.09 1.32
N SER A 282 -23.27 -13.12 2.08
CA SER A 282 -23.44 -12.32 3.30
C SER A 282 -23.06 -13.10 4.54
N LYS A 283 -22.31 -12.48 5.46
CA LYS A 283 -21.96 -13.10 6.75
C LYS A 283 -23.21 -13.30 7.60
N VAL A 284 -23.26 -14.44 8.29
CA VAL A 284 -24.31 -14.74 9.25
C VAL A 284 -23.71 -15.04 10.62
N ASP A 285 -24.33 -14.52 11.67
CA ASP A 285 -23.92 -14.81 13.04
C ASP A 285 -24.16 -16.31 13.33
N PRO A 286 -23.19 -17.04 13.89
CA PRO A 286 -23.40 -18.43 14.31
C PRO A 286 -24.59 -18.65 15.24
N LYS A 287 -25.03 -17.61 15.96
CA LYS A 287 -26.18 -17.63 16.87
C LYS A 287 -27.48 -17.14 16.22
N GLU A 288 -27.47 -16.84 14.93
CA GLU A 288 -28.64 -16.34 14.21
C GLU A 288 -29.75 -17.41 14.18
N THR A 289 -30.82 -17.17 14.93
CA THR A 289 -31.95 -18.11 15.04
C THR A 289 -32.94 -17.98 13.89
N THR A 290 -32.85 -16.92 13.09
CA THR A 290 -33.76 -16.63 11.98
C THR A 290 -33.44 -17.39 10.70
N LEU A 291 -32.30 -18.10 10.63
CA LEU A 291 -31.96 -18.98 9.51
C LEU A 291 -33.01 -20.10 9.35
N ASP A 292 -33.41 -20.35 8.11
CA ASP A 292 -34.28 -21.48 7.78
C ASP A 292 -33.56 -22.83 8.01
N GLU A 293 -34.36 -23.88 8.21
CA GLU A 293 -33.87 -25.21 8.57
C GLU A 293 -32.98 -25.84 7.49
N ARG A 294 -33.21 -25.54 6.20
CA ARG A 294 -32.38 -26.06 5.12
C ARG A 294 -30.99 -25.43 5.13
N THR A 295 -30.92 -24.12 5.27
CA THR A 295 -29.64 -23.39 5.40
C THR A 295 -28.86 -23.88 6.61
N ARG A 296 -29.52 -24.11 7.75
CA ARG A 296 -28.91 -24.70 8.94
C ARG A 296 -28.37 -26.11 8.68
N THR A 297 -29.15 -26.97 8.03
CA THR A 297 -28.74 -28.34 7.68
C THR A 297 -27.53 -28.33 6.73
N ALA A 298 -27.50 -27.40 5.77
CA ALA A 298 -26.37 -27.24 4.85
C ALA A 298 -25.10 -26.78 5.60
N LEU A 299 -25.22 -25.83 6.52
CA LEU A 299 -24.11 -25.38 7.38
C LEU A 299 -23.57 -26.53 8.25
N GLU A 300 -24.46 -27.29 8.90
CA GLU A 300 -24.07 -28.47 9.71
C GLU A 300 -23.37 -29.54 8.87
N ALA A 301 -23.84 -29.79 7.63
CA ALA A 301 -23.22 -30.74 6.72
C ALA A 301 -21.81 -30.28 6.28
N LEU A 302 -21.64 -28.98 5.98
CA LEU A 302 -20.34 -28.40 5.67
C LEU A 302 -19.40 -28.46 6.87
N GLU A 303 -19.89 -28.20 8.08
CA GLU A 303 -19.07 -28.27 9.29
C GLU A 303 -18.62 -29.71 9.55
N ALA A 304 -19.51 -30.69 9.40
CA ALA A 304 -19.19 -32.11 9.51
C ALA A 304 -18.14 -32.54 8.46
N LEU A 305 -18.25 -32.04 7.23
CA LEU A 305 -17.25 -32.27 6.17
C LEU A 305 -15.88 -31.71 6.60
N VAL A 306 -15.84 -30.45 7.04
CA VAL A 306 -14.61 -29.79 7.48
C VAL A 306 -13.97 -30.55 8.64
N ARG A 307 -14.73 -30.87 9.69
CA ARG A 307 -14.21 -31.60 10.86
C ARG A 307 -13.68 -32.99 10.50
N ARG A 308 -14.22 -33.63 9.46
CA ARG A 308 -13.75 -34.93 8.97
C ARG A 308 -12.45 -34.84 8.17
N GLU A 309 -12.37 -33.86 7.27
CA GLU A 309 -11.35 -33.78 6.22
C GLU A 309 -10.20 -32.81 6.54
N ALA A 310 -10.40 -31.80 7.38
CA ALA A 310 -9.40 -30.80 7.76
C ALA A 310 -8.34 -31.39 8.71
N ARG A 311 -7.46 -32.22 8.14
CA ARG A 311 -6.38 -32.92 8.84
C ARG A 311 -5.04 -32.34 8.41
N GLN A 312 -4.14 -32.15 9.37
CA GLN A 312 -2.80 -31.65 9.10
C GLN A 312 -2.08 -32.51 8.05
N GLY A 313 -1.46 -31.86 7.06
CA GLY A 313 -0.73 -32.53 5.98
C GLY A 313 -1.59 -33.16 4.88
N ARG A 314 -2.90 -32.96 4.86
CA ARG A 314 -3.79 -33.43 3.77
C ARG A 314 -4.52 -32.28 3.09
N PHE A 315 -4.96 -32.50 1.86
CA PHE A 315 -5.85 -31.58 1.16
C PHE A 315 -7.00 -32.30 0.46
N LEU A 316 -8.09 -31.55 0.27
CA LEU A 316 -9.25 -31.90 -0.53
C LEU A 316 -9.59 -30.67 -1.39
N VAL A 317 -9.73 -30.88 -2.69
CA VAL A 317 -10.29 -29.89 -3.63
C VAL A 317 -11.53 -30.49 -4.25
N ASP A 318 -12.56 -29.68 -4.38
CA ASP A 318 -13.79 -29.98 -5.08
C ASP A 318 -14.07 -28.81 -6.00
N ASP A 319 -14.06 -29.05 -7.30
CA ASP A 319 -14.20 -28.01 -8.30
C ASP A 319 -15.24 -28.36 -9.35
N LEU A 320 -15.89 -27.34 -9.90
CA LEU A 320 -16.90 -27.45 -10.94
C LEU A 320 -16.38 -26.80 -12.24
N ASN A 321 -16.55 -27.49 -13.37
CA ASN A 321 -16.19 -26.97 -14.68
C ASN A 321 -17.27 -27.33 -15.71
N GLY A 322 -18.16 -26.38 -15.97
CA GLY A 322 -19.43 -26.67 -16.64
C GLY A 322 -20.27 -27.59 -15.76
N ASP A 323 -20.71 -28.71 -16.30
CA ASP A 323 -21.54 -29.69 -15.61
C ASP A 323 -20.73 -30.84 -14.95
N ARG A 324 -19.41 -30.85 -15.17
CA ARG A 324 -18.48 -31.86 -14.61
C ARG A 324 -17.91 -31.38 -13.28
N ARG A 325 -17.87 -32.27 -12.29
CA ARG A 325 -17.30 -32.01 -10.96
C ARG A 325 -16.08 -32.89 -10.70
N LEU A 326 -14.98 -32.29 -10.24
CA LEU A 326 -13.73 -32.98 -9.96
C LEU A 326 -13.37 -32.86 -8.49
N LEU A 327 -13.27 -34.02 -7.83
CA LEU A 327 -12.73 -34.15 -6.48
C LEU A 327 -11.27 -34.59 -6.54
N VAL A 328 -10.36 -33.86 -5.90
CA VAL A 328 -8.94 -34.22 -5.78
C VAL A 328 -8.59 -34.33 -4.31
N ARG A 329 -7.96 -35.44 -3.91
CA ARG A 329 -7.46 -35.66 -2.54
C ARG A 329 -5.98 -35.97 -2.58
N GLY A 330 -5.26 -35.53 -1.56
CA GLY A 330 -3.86 -35.88 -1.44
C GLY A 330 -3.18 -35.38 -0.18
N ILE A 331 -1.86 -35.31 -0.26
CA ILE A 331 -0.98 -34.88 0.82
C ILE A 331 -0.32 -33.54 0.53
N ILE A 332 -0.10 -32.78 1.59
CA ILE A 332 0.67 -31.54 1.59
C ILE A 332 2.05 -31.90 2.14
N ARG A 333 3.08 -31.77 1.31
CA ARG A 333 4.46 -31.98 1.76
C ARG A 333 4.88 -30.82 2.65
N ASP A 334 5.64 -31.17 3.68
CA ASP A 334 6.29 -30.19 4.55
C ASP A 334 7.23 -29.31 3.70
N PRO A 335 6.98 -27.99 3.61
CA PRO A 335 7.78 -27.11 2.78
C PRO A 335 9.27 -27.07 3.14
N LEU A 336 9.61 -27.41 4.39
CA LEU A 336 10.99 -27.41 4.88
C LEU A 336 11.75 -28.70 4.62
N LYS A 337 11.03 -29.81 4.43
CA LYS A 337 11.62 -31.13 4.17
C LYS A 337 11.62 -31.50 2.70
N LYS A 338 10.70 -30.92 1.92
CA LYS A 338 10.62 -31.16 0.48
C LYS A 338 11.84 -30.53 -0.22
N SER A 339 12.34 -31.19 -1.25
CA SER A 339 13.33 -30.57 -2.13
C SER A 339 12.70 -29.38 -2.86
N ARG A 340 13.50 -28.37 -3.21
CA ARG A 340 13.02 -27.18 -3.96
C ARG A 340 12.36 -27.52 -5.30
N SER A 341 12.60 -28.70 -5.86
CA SER A 341 12.00 -29.18 -7.11
C SER A 341 10.70 -29.97 -6.92
N GLU A 342 10.27 -30.20 -5.68
CA GLU A 342 9.11 -31.03 -5.38
C GLU A 342 7.85 -30.19 -5.17
N SER A 343 6.75 -30.59 -5.81
CA SER A 343 5.46 -29.94 -5.63
C SER A 343 4.99 -29.96 -4.17
N SER A 344 4.41 -28.85 -3.71
CA SER A 344 3.85 -28.74 -2.36
C SER A 344 2.68 -29.69 -2.15
N TRP A 345 1.81 -29.84 -3.14
CA TRP A 345 0.66 -30.74 -3.10
C TRP A 345 0.91 -31.93 -4.01
N VAL A 346 0.60 -33.12 -3.51
CA VAL A 346 0.66 -34.37 -4.26
C VAL A 346 -0.68 -35.04 -4.17
N ALA A 347 -1.39 -35.13 -5.29
CA ALA A 347 -2.65 -35.83 -5.38
C ALA A 347 -2.44 -37.35 -5.26
N GLU A 348 -3.29 -37.99 -4.47
CA GLU A 348 -3.34 -39.45 -4.25
C GLU A 348 -4.56 -40.08 -4.94
N SER A 349 -5.63 -39.32 -5.16
CA SER A 349 -6.83 -39.81 -5.82
C SER A 349 -7.64 -38.69 -6.44
N TYR A 350 -8.30 -39.01 -7.55
CA TYR A 350 -9.18 -38.13 -8.31
C TYR A 350 -10.54 -38.81 -8.47
N ARG A 351 -11.63 -38.06 -8.34
CA ARG A 351 -12.99 -38.53 -8.63
C ARG A 351 -13.65 -37.52 -9.57
N LEU A 352 -13.90 -37.94 -10.80
CA LEU A 352 -14.66 -37.18 -11.77
C LEU A 352 -16.12 -37.62 -11.69
N VAL A 353 -17.03 -36.66 -11.52
CA VAL A 353 -18.47 -36.86 -11.64
C VAL A 353 -18.92 -36.15 -12.91
N ALA A 354 -19.53 -36.89 -13.82
CA ALA A 354 -20.10 -36.37 -15.06
C ALA A 354 -21.55 -35.91 -14.85
N ASP A 355 -22.08 -35.21 -15.84
CA ASP A 355 -23.38 -34.56 -15.83
C ASP A 355 -24.54 -35.55 -15.62
N ASP A 356 -24.37 -36.79 -16.08
CA ASP A 356 -25.32 -37.89 -15.91
C ASP A 356 -25.29 -38.53 -14.51
N GLY A 357 -24.48 -37.98 -13.60
CA GLY A 357 -24.25 -38.49 -12.25
C GLY A 357 -23.31 -39.70 -12.19
N SER A 358 -22.79 -40.17 -13.32
CA SER A 358 -21.78 -41.22 -13.32
C SER A 358 -20.49 -40.70 -12.69
N SER A 359 -19.81 -41.55 -11.92
CA SER A 359 -18.55 -41.18 -11.27
C SER A 359 -17.44 -42.16 -11.62
N GLN A 360 -16.27 -41.63 -11.96
CA GLN A 360 -15.07 -42.39 -12.24
C GLN A 360 -13.98 -41.97 -11.25
N THR A 361 -13.34 -42.95 -10.61
CA THR A 361 -12.24 -42.70 -9.66
C THR A 361 -10.92 -43.14 -10.29
N PHE A 362 -9.93 -42.26 -10.23
CA PHE A 362 -8.59 -42.48 -10.75
C PHE A 362 -7.57 -42.41 -9.60
N VAL A 363 -6.64 -43.37 -9.57
CA VAL A 363 -5.52 -43.39 -8.60
C VAL A 363 -4.28 -42.70 -9.18
N SER A 364 -4.14 -42.69 -10.51
CA SER A 364 -3.09 -41.95 -11.22
C SER A 364 -3.72 -41.03 -12.26
N GLY A 365 -3.21 -39.79 -12.32
CA GLY A 365 -3.61 -38.79 -13.30
C GLY A 365 -3.32 -39.19 -14.74
N ASP A 366 -2.38 -40.11 -14.99
CA ASP A 366 -2.06 -40.60 -16.34
C ASP A 366 -3.22 -41.36 -17.01
N LYS A 367 -4.18 -41.84 -16.22
CA LYS A 367 -5.36 -42.55 -16.71
C LYS A 367 -6.56 -41.65 -16.96
N MET A 368 -6.45 -40.36 -16.62
CA MET A 368 -7.52 -39.39 -16.82
C MET A 368 -7.54 -38.89 -18.28
N PRO A 369 -8.70 -38.47 -18.80
CA PRO A 369 -8.75 -37.71 -20.04
C PRO A 369 -7.83 -36.48 -19.98
N GLY A 370 -7.18 -36.12 -21.09
CA GLY A 370 -6.15 -35.07 -21.10
C GLY A 370 -6.62 -33.72 -20.57
N ASP A 371 -7.85 -33.31 -20.90
CA ASP A 371 -8.47 -32.06 -20.43
C ASP A 371 -8.73 -32.09 -18.91
N VAL A 372 -9.19 -33.22 -18.38
CA VAL A 372 -9.43 -33.38 -16.93
C VAL A 372 -8.11 -33.50 -16.17
N ARG A 373 -7.08 -34.08 -16.78
CA ARG A 373 -5.74 -34.13 -16.21
C ARG A 373 -5.13 -32.73 -16.10
N GLU A 374 -5.18 -31.93 -17.18
CA GLU A 374 -4.69 -30.53 -17.15
C GLU A 374 -5.43 -29.72 -16.09
N TRP A 375 -6.76 -29.89 -15.99
CA TRP A 375 -7.57 -29.28 -14.94
C TRP A 375 -7.10 -29.69 -13.53
N ALA A 376 -6.89 -30.98 -13.30
CA ALA A 376 -6.43 -31.49 -12.01
C ALA A 376 -5.01 -31.03 -11.67
N ASP A 377 -4.09 -31.05 -12.64
CA ASP A 377 -2.70 -30.64 -12.49
C ASP A 377 -2.61 -29.14 -12.17
N GLU A 378 -3.44 -28.30 -12.80
CA GLU A 378 -3.54 -26.88 -12.48
C GLU A 378 -4.04 -26.65 -11.05
N LEU A 379 -5.13 -27.32 -10.64
CA LEU A 379 -5.66 -27.24 -9.28
C LEU A 379 -4.64 -27.65 -8.23
N VAL A 380 -3.87 -28.71 -8.48
CA VAL A 380 -2.83 -29.17 -7.55
C VAL A 380 -1.66 -28.20 -7.52
N ALA A 381 -1.19 -27.73 -8.68
CA ALA A 381 -0.06 -26.81 -8.79
C ALA A 381 -0.35 -25.45 -8.14
N LEU A 382 -1.59 -24.96 -8.25
CA LEU A 382 -2.02 -23.68 -7.68
C LEU A 382 -2.78 -23.82 -6.36
N GLN A 383 -2.79 -25.03 -5.79
CA GLN A 383 -3.31 -25.33 -4.47
C GLN A 383 -4.79 -24.96 -4.28
N GLY A 384 -5.63 -25.38 -5.24
CA GLY A 384 -7.08 -25.18 -5.23
C GLY A 384 -7.57 -23.98 -6.06
N MET A 385 -6.73 -23.46 -6.96
CA MET A 385 -7.11 -22.37 -7.87
C MET A 385 -6.78 -22.72 -9.32
N ARG A 386 -7.41 -21.99 -10.24
CA ARG A 386 -7.10 -21.95 -11.67
C ARG A 386 -6.82 -20.53 -12.11
N ARG A 387 -6.25 -20.36 -13.30
CA ARG A 387 -6.05 -19.03 -13.90
C ARG A 387 -6.89 -18.90 -15.14
N VAL A 388 -7.70 -17.85 -15.15
CA VAL A 388 -8.55 -17.50 -16.29
C VAL A 388 -8.24 -16.08 -16.74
N GLY A 389 -8.43 -15.81 -18.03
CA GLY A 389 -8.34 -14.44 -18.55
C GLY A 389 -9.58 -13.66 -18.15
N LEU A 390 -9.42 -12.48 -17.52
CA LEU A 390 -10.53 -11.66 -17.02
C LEU A 390 -11.54 -11.33 -18.13
N VAL A 391 -11.05 -10.88 -19.30
CA VAL A 391 -11.91 -10.53 -20.44
C VAL A 391 -12.64 -11.76 -20.98
N ALA A 392 -11.96 -12.91 -21.03
CA ALA A 392 -12.57 -14.16 -21.47
C ALA A 392 -13.64 -14.64 -20.47
N TYR A 393 -13.37 -14.54 -19.17
CA TYR A 393 -14.31 -14.89 -18.12
C TYR A 393 -15.57 -14.04 -18.18
N ILE A 394 -15.42 -12.71 -18.30
CA ILE A 394 -16.57 -11.78 -18.45
C ILE A 394 -17.33 -12.09 -19.74
N GLY A 395 -16.63 -12.37 -20.84
CA GLY A 395 -17.27 -12.75 -22.11
C GLY A 395 -18.07 -14.04 -22.03
N GLN A 396 -17.63 -15.01 -21.22
CA GLN A 396 -18.30 -16.30 -21.03
C GLN A 396 -19.45 -16.23 -20.01
N HIS A 397 -19.25 -15.55 -18.88
CA HIS A 397 -20.18 -15.56 -17.74
C HIS A 397 -21.08 -14.32 -17.67
N GLY A 398 -20.79 -13.27 -18.44
CA GLY A 398 -21.51 -11.99 -18.39
C GLY A 398 -21.31 -11.18 -17.11
N ARG A 399 -20.45 -11.64 -16.19
CA ARG A 399 -20.18 -11.03 -14.88
C ARG A 399 -18.71 -11.13 -14.49
N LEU A 400 -18.31 -10.36 -13.48
CA LEU A 400 -16.99 -10.51 -12.88
C LEU A 400 -16.88 -11.83 -12.09
N PRO A 401 -15.68 -12.43 -11.99
CA PRO A 401 -15.42 -13.53 -11.07
C PRO A 401 -15.87 -13.17 -9.65
N ASP A 402 -16.37 -14.17 -8.92
CA ASP A 402 -16.81 -14.01 -7.54
C ASP A 402 -15.60 -13.91 -6.59
N LEU A 403 -15.03 -12.71 -6.55
CA LEU A 403 -13.88 -12.34 -5.74
C LEU A 403 -14.25 -11.15 -4.87
N ASN A 404 -13.53 -10.97 -3.77
CA ASN A 404 -13.65 -9.77 -2.95
C ASN A 404 -12.99 -8.59 -3.69
N TRP A 405 -13.68 -8.02 -4.67
CA TRP A 405 -13.18 -6.90 -5.47
C TRP A 405 -12.84 -5.69 -4.61
N ALA A 406 -13.48 -5.53 -3.44
CA ALA A 406 -13.14 -4.46 -2.53
C ALA A 406 -11.72 -4.58 -1.96
N ILE A 407 -11.28 -5.77 -1.50
CA ILE A 407 -9.90 -5.95 -1.02
C ILE A 407 -8.89 -5.86 -2.17
N ILE A 408 -9.24 -6.40 -3.35
CA ILE A 408 -8.37 -6.37 -4.55
C ILE A 408 -8.14 -4.93 -5.02
N VAL A 409 -9.19 -4.12 -5.02
CA VAL A 409 -9.06 -2.70 -5.39
C VAL A 409 -8.37 -1.90 -4.29
N ALA A 410 -8.66 -2.13 -3.01
CA ALA A 410 -7.92 -1.49 -1.93
C ALA A 410 -6.41 -1.83 -1.98
N PHE A 411 -6.09 -3.06 -2.35
CA PHE A 411 -4.71 -3.49 -2.64
C PHE A 411 -4.10 -2.71 -3.81
N ALA A 412 -4.77 -2.64 -4.95
CA ALA A 412 -4.29 -1.88 -6.11
C ALA A 412 -4.15 -0.37 -5.78
N ALA A 413 -5.02 0.15 -4.91
CA ALA A 413 -5.04 1.55 -4.49
C ALA A 413 -3.81 1.96 -3.69
N ILE A 414 -3.43 1.12 -2.72
CA ILE A 414 -2.41 1.43 -1.72
C ILE A 414 -1.03 0.92 -2.14
N ALA A 415 -0.94 -0.01 -3.10
CA ALA A 415 0.34 -0.44 -3.67
C ALA A 415 1.15 0.78 -4.15
N GLY A 416 2.32 1.05 -3.57
CA GLY A 416 3.08 2.27 -3.87
C GLY A 416 2.66 3.53 -3.08
N ALA A 417 2.05 3.39 -1.90
CA ALA A 417 1.48 4.46 -1.06
C ALA A 417 0.11 4.99 -1.52
N GLY A 418 -0.03 5.37 -2.79
CA GLY A 418 -1.31 5.82 -3.37
C GLY A 418 -1.80 7.20 -2.91
N GLY A 419 -2.90 7.66 -3.52
CA GLY A 419 -3.59 8.89 -3.15
C GLY A 419 -2.78 10.18 -3.31
N LEU A 420 -3.13 11.20 -2.53
CA LEU A 420 -2.41 12.48 -2.51
C LEU A 420 -1.05 12.38 -1.81
N SER A 421 -0.74 11.26 -1.16
CA SER A 421 0.56 11.02 -0.51
C SER A 421 1.70 11.14 -1.52
N ASN A 422 1.52 10.67 -2.76
CA ASN A 422 2.50 10.78 -3.84
C ASN A 422 2.85 12.23 -4.23
N THR A 423 1.96 13.20 -3.98
CA THR A 423 2.26 14.63 -4.27
C THR A 423 3.45 15.14 -3.46
N LEU A 424 3.74 14.53 -2.31
CA LEU A 424 4.86 14.88 -1.44
C LEU A 424 6.22 14.65 -2.07
N ALA A 425 6.33 13.83 -3.12
CA ALA A 425 7.57 13.69 -3.87
C ALA A 425 8.10 15.06 -4.33
N SER A 426 7.20 15.98 -4.70
CA SER A 426 7.54 17.36 -5.05
C SER A 426 8.02 18.19 -3.84
N ASN A 427 7.38 18.06 -2.68
CA ASN A 427 7.79 18.75 -1.45
C ASN A 427 9.16 18.25 -0.98
N TYR A 428 9.40 16.94 -1.04
CA TYR A 428 10.68 16.35 -0.64
C TYR A 428 11.80 16.68 -1.62
N ALA A 429 11.51 16.77 -2.93
CA ALA A 429 12.46 17.30 -3.90
C ALA A 429 12.87 18.73 -3.56
N ARG A 430 11.90 19.60 -3.22
CA ARG A 430 12.16 20.97 -2.77
C ARG A 430 13.00 20.99 -1.50
N ASP A 431 12.57 20.30 -0.45
CA ASP A 431 13.21 20.33 0.88
C ASP A 431 14.64 19.75 0.84
N LYS A 432 14.93 18.83 -0.08
CA LYS A 432 16.29 18.33 -0.33
C LYS A 432 17.16 19.33 -1.10
N GLY A 433 16.57 20.39 -1.64
CA GLY A 433 17.24 21.42 -2.44
C GLY A 433 17.48 21.00 -3.89
N TRP A 434 16.64 20.12 -4.47
CA TRP A 434 16.82 19.67 -5.85
C TRP A 434 16.30 20.72 -6.86
N GLY A 435 17.08 20.94 -7.92
CA GLY A 435 16.77 21.96 -8.93
C GLY A 435 16.56 23.32 -8.29
N MET A 436 15.45 23.98 -8.63
CA MET A 436 15.10 25.28 -8.04
C MET A 436 14.66 25.23 -6.57
N GLY A 437 14.47 24.04 -6.00
CA GLY A 437 14.24 23.89 -4.55
C GLY A 437 15.40 24.42 -3.70
N HIS A 438 16.62 24.51 -4.27
CA HIS A 438 17.80 25.09 -3.64
C HIS A 438 17.57 26.53 -3.14
N HIS A 439 16.73 27.31 -3.84
CA HIS A 439 16.50 28.73 -3.55
C HIS A 439 15.28 29.01 -2.67
N VAL A 440 14.37 28.04 -2.52
CA VAL A 440 13.07 28.23 -1.85
C VAL A 440 13.11 27.82 -0.37
N GLY A 441 14.03 26.94 0.02
CA GLY A 441 14.21 26.49 1.39
C GLY A 441 13.29 25.34 1.81
N ALA A 442 13.15 25.12 3.12
CA ALA A 442 12.44 23.96 3.69
C ALA A 442 11.69 24.31 4.99
N ILE A 443 10.79 23.42 5.45
CA ILE A 443 10.04 23.64 6.69
C ILE A 443 10.92 23.30 7.92
N PRO A 444 11.20 24.26 8.82
CA PRO A 444 11.97 24.03 10.04
C PRO A 444 11.20 23.19 11.07
N SER A 445 11.92 22.40 11.88
CA SER A 445 11.35 21.76 13.07
C SER A 445 11.23 22.76 14.24
N ALA A 446 10.39 22.44 15.24
CA ALA A 446 10.18 23.27 16.42
C ALA A 446 11.48 23.49 17.20
N ILE A 447 12.31 22.45 17.32
CA ILE A 447 13.58 22.47 18.03
C ILE A 447 14.72 22.20 17.04
N GLY A 448 15.70 23.11 17.00
CA GLY A 448 16.93 23.00 16.20
C GLY A 448 16.88 23.56 14.77
N GLY A 449 15.76 24.16 14.34
CA GLY A 449 15.53 24.67 12.98
C GLY A 449 15.59 26.18 12.78
N HIS A 450 16.17 26.93 13.73
CA HIS A 450 16.02 28.40 13.79
C HIS A 450 16.65 29.18 12.62
N GLU A 451 17.60 28.58 11.89
CA GLU A 451 18.28 29.21 10.74
C GLU A 451 17.71 28.79 9.39
N VAL A 452 16.64 27.97 9.36
CA VAL A 452 16.04 27.48 8.12
C VAL A 452 14.78 28.28 7.80
N GLU A 453 14.80 28.95 6.64
CA GLU A 453 13.68 29.76 6.15
C GLU A 453 13.00 29.09 4.95
N LEU A 454 11.70 29.37 4.78
CA LEU A 454 10.93 28.98 3.59
C LEU A 454 10.41 30.24 2.89
N SER A 455 10.74 30.39 1.62
CA SER A 455 10.24 31.49 0.78
C SER A 455 8.73 31.38 0.54
N HIS A 456 8.04 32.53 0.44
CA HIS A 456 6.64 32.61 0.03
C HIS A 456 6.42 32.43 -1.48
N VAL A 457 7.50 32.52 -2.27
CA VAL A 457 7.45 32.54 -3.73
C VAL A 457 8.49 31.58 -4.27
N GLY A 458 8.08 30.75 -5.22
CA GLY A 458 9.00 29.93 -6.00
C GLY A 458 9.95 30.76 -6.87
N MET A 459 11.00 30.11 -7.33
CA MET A 459 12.00 30.70 -8.21
C MET A 459 12.17 29.85 -9.47
N VAL A 460 12.18 30.49 -10.63
CA VAL A 460 12.39 29.87 -11.95
C VAL A 460 13.70 30.35 -12.57
N PHE A 461 14.08 29.81 -13.73
CA PHE A 461 15.33 30.12 -14.39
C PHE A 461 15.12 30.46 -15.86
N GLU A 462 16.01 31.29 -16.43
CA GLU A 462 15.99 31.60 -17.85
C GLU A 462 16.43 30.40 -18.70
N VAL A 463 15.76 30.22 -19.83
CA VAL A 463 15.98 29.06 -20.69
C VAL A 463 17.10 29.35 -21.69
N ASP A 464 18.33 28.97 -21.32
CA ASP A 464 19.54 29.05 -22.15
C ASP A 464 20.14 27.65 -22.39
N ASP A 465 21.28 27.58 -23.09
CA ASP A 465 21.94 26.30 -23.37
C ASP A 465 22.53 25.61 -22.14
N THR A 466 22.94 26.36 -21.12
CA THR A 466 23.49 25.85 -19.87
C THR A 466 22.38 25.28 -18.99
N SER A 467 21.32 26.05 -18.76
CA SER A 467 20.16 25.63 -17.99
C SER A 467 19.44 24.45 -18.67
N ARG A 468 19.38 24.39 -20.01
CA ARG A 468 18.92 23.20 -20.75
C ARG A 468 19.77 21.96 -20.48
N ARG A 469 21.10 22.09 -20.37
CA ARG A 469 21.99 20.95 -20.05
C ARG A 469 21.80 20.50 -18.61
N HIS A 470 21.75 21.43 -17.66
CA HIS A 470 21.50 21.14 -16.24
C HIS A 470 20.13 20.48 -16.06
N TRP A 471 19.09 21.00 -16.71
CA TRP A 471 17.74 20.45 -16.69
C TRP A 471 17.71 18.98 -17.11
N LYS A 472 18.36 18.63 -18.23
CA LYS A 472 18.46 17.23 -18.69
C LYS A 472 19.11 16.34 -17.64
N GLY A 473 20.13 16.82 -16.92
CA GLY A 473 20.76 16.09 -15.83
C GLY A 473 19.83 15.91 -14.63
N TRP A 474 19.10 16.96 -14.23
CA TRP A 474 18.10 16.88 -13.15
C TRP A 474 16.94 15.94 -13.49
N VAL A 475 16.43 15.98 -14.72
CA VAL A 475 15.38 15.04 -15.18
C VAL A 475 15.87 13.60 -15.11
N ARG A 476 17.11 13.31 -15.55
CA ARG A 476 17.70 11.97 -15.39
C ARG A 476 17.85 11.56 -13.93
N HIS A 477 18.16 12.52 -13.05
CA HIS A 477 18.30 12.26 -11.63
C HIS A 477 16.98 11.82 -10.99
N ILE A 478 15.88 12.56 -11.23
CA ILE A 478 14.57 12.19 -10.69
C ILE A 478 14.01 10.90 -11.31
N VAL A 479 14.29 10.64 -12.59
CA VAL A 479 13.92 9.36 -13.23
C VAL A 479 14.65 8.20 -12.57
N ARG A 480 15.94 8.35 -12.25
CA ARG A 480 16.70 7.31 -11.53
C ARG A 480 16.19 7.09 -10.11
N ASP A 481 15.87 8.16 -9.41
CA ASP A 481 15.32 8.11 -8.05
C ASP A 481 13.96 7.39 -8.04
N GLN A 482 13.04 7.75 -8.93
CA GLN A 482 11.68 7.20 -8.94
C GLN A 482 11.56 5.86 -9.68
N ALA A 483 12.09 5.74 -10.91
CA ALA A 483 12.00 4.51 -11.68
C ALA A 483 13.06 3.47 -11.31
N GLY A 484 14.19 3.89 -10.72
CA GLY A 484 15.25 2.97 -10.29
C GLY A 484 15.10 2.55 -8.83
N VAL A 485 15.11 3.52 -7.91
CA VAL A 485 15.10 3.24 -6.46
C VAL A 485 13.68 2.98 -5.96
N TRP A 486 12.78 3.93 -6.13
CA TRP A 486 11.42 3.84 -5.57
C TRP A 486 10.64 2.64 -6.14
N LEU A 487 10.58 2.49 -7.48
CA LEU A 487 9.93 1.35 -8.14
C LEU A 487 10.49 0.01 -7.65
N GLY A 488 11.83 -0.13 -7.58
CA GLY A 488 12.48 -1.35 -7.11
C GLY A 488 12.12 -1.66 -5.66
N CYS A 489 12.17 -0.66 -4.77
CA CYS A 489 11.77 -0.83 -3.38
C CYS A 489 10.28 -1.17 -3.20
N CYS A 490 9.37 -0.58 -3.99
CA CYS A 490 7.94 -0.93 -3.95
C CYS A 490 7.69 -2.36 -4.44
N LEU A 491 8.32 -2.77 -5.55
CA LEU A 491 8.18 -4.15 -6.05
C LEU A 491 8.75 -5.17 -5.06
N LEU A 492 9.94 -4.92 -4.48
CA LEU A 492 10.51 -5.80 -3.45
C LEU A 492 9.68 -5.79 -2.16
N GLY A 493 9.26 -4.60 -1.73
CA GLY A 493 8.40 -4.40 -0.57
C GLY A 493 7.06 -5.10 -0.69
N MET A 494 6.54 -5.25 -1.91
CA MET A 494 5.34 -6.04 -2.19
C MET A 494 5.63 -7.54 -2.34
N ALA A 495 6.70 -7.90 -3.06
CA ALA A 495 7.02 -9.28 -3.38
C ALA A 495 7.35 -10.10 -2.12
N LEU A 496 8.20 -9.58 -1.24
CA LEU A 496 8.74 -10.34 -0.11
C LEU A 496 7.66 -10.70 0.94
N PRO A 497 6.77 -9.78 1.38
CA PRO A 497 5.66 -10.14 2.25
C PRO A 497 4.64 -11.07 1.57
N CYS A 498 4.37 -10.90 0.26
CA CYS A 498 3.49 -11.81 -0.49
C CYS A 498 4.08 -13.23 -0.58
N MET A 499 5.40 -13.37 -0.73
CA MET A 499 6.10 -14.67 -0.69
C MET A 499 5.90 -15.36 0.65
N MET A 500 6.09 -14.63 1.75
CA MET A 500 5.84 -15.15 3.10
C MET A 500 4.36 -15.51 3.28
N SER A 501 3.45 -14.71 2.73
CA SER A 501 2.02 -14.96 2.81
C SER A 501 1.62 -16.27 2.12
N LEU A 502 2.10 -16.50 0.89
CA LEU A 502 1.86 -17.75 0.16
C LEU A 502 2.49 -18.98 0.82
N GLU A 503 3.63 -18.80 1.48
CA GLU A 503 4.28 -19.90 2.18
C GLU A 503 3.51 -20.28 3.45
N PHE A 504 3.11 -19.30 4.25
CA PHE A 504 2.68 -19.54 5.62
C PHE A 504 1.17 -19.50 5.84
N ILE A 505 0.42 -18.78 4.99
CA ILE A 505 -1.01 -18.50 5.21
C ILE A 505 -1.85 -18.60 3.91
N ARG A 506 -1.42 -19.41 2.93
CA ARG A 506 -2.21 -19.63 1.72
C ARG A 506 -3.53 -20.33 2.01
N ASN A 507 -4.57 -19.94 1.26
CA ASN A 507 -5.96 -20.36 1.39
C ASN A 507 -6.63 -19.98 2.71
N VAL A 508 -5.97 -19.20 3.56
CA VAL A 508 -6.54 -18.67 4.80
C VAL A 508 -7.49 -17.52 4.44
N PRO A 509 -8.74 -17.51 4.93
CA PRO A 509 -9.57 -16.32 4.85
C PRO A 509 -8.95 -15.24 5.73
N VAL A 510 -8.40 -14.20 5.09
CA VAL A 510 -7.73 -13.11 5.78
C VAL A 510 -8.68 -11.92 5.87
N GLU A 511 -9.00 -11.51 7.09
CA GLU A 511 -9.79 -10.31 7.35
C GLU A 511 -9.12 -9.34 8.31
N GLY A 512 -9.39 -8.05 8.08
CA GLY A 512 -8.90 -6.95 8.89
C GLY A 512 -7.37 -6.94 8.98
N ASN A 513 -6.87 -6.67 10.19
CA ASN A 513 -5.44 -6.51 10.45
C ASN A 513 -4.73 -7.82 10.79
N ARG A 514 -5.38 -8.97 10.60
CA ARG A 514 -4.88 -10.27 11.07
C ARG A 514 -3.81 -10.86 10.16
N ALA A 515 -3.71 -10.42 8.91
CA ALA A 515 -2.74 -10.92 7.92
C ALA A 515 -1.32 -11.03 8.49
N ALA A 516 -0.82 -9.92 9.05
CA ALA A 516 0.53 -9.84 9.60
C ALA A 516 0.75 -10.81 10.78
N ALA A 517 -0.23 -10.90 11.68
CA ALA A 517 -0.16 -11.80 12.82
C ALA A 517 -0.26 -13.28 12.40
N MET A 518 -1.09 -13.59 11.40
CA MET A 518 -1.20 -14.94 10.84
C MET A 518 0.12 -15.37 10.20
N THR A 519 0.80 -14.49 9.46
CA THR A 519 2.13 -14.77 8.91
C THR A 519 3.17 -15.00 10.02
N ALA A 520 3.10 -14.23 11.12
CA ALA A 520 3.97 -14.44 12.29
C ALA A 520 3.71 -15.79 12.98
N VAL A 521 2.44 -16.21 13.09
CA VAL A 521 2.07 -17.54 13.61
C VAL A 521 2.58 -18.63 12.68
N GLY A 522 2.33 -18.50 11.37
CA GLY A 522 2.79 -19.47 10.39
C GLY A 522 4.31 -19.64 10.41
N LEU A 523 5.09 -18.55 10.43
CA LEU A 523 6.55 -18.64 10.54
C LEU A 523 7.02 -19.25 11.88
N SER A 524 6.35 -18.92 13.00
CA SER A 524 6.74 -19.47 14.31
C SER A 524 6.36 -20.95 14.49
N ASP A 525 5.30 -21.42 13.83
CA ASP A 525 4.95 -22.84 13.72
C ASP A 525 6.05 -23.64 12.98
N HIS A 526 6.77 -23.01 12.04
CA HIS A 526 7.88 -23.61 11.31
C HIS A 526 9.20 -23.67 12.12
N LEU A 527 9.31 -22.91 13.22
CA LEU A 527 10.50 -22.84 14.07
C LEU A 527 10.11 -23.09 15.54
N PRO A 528 9.67 -24.31 15.90
CA PRO A 528 9.06 -24.61 17.21
C PRO A 528 9.98 -24.31 18.39
N ASP A 529 11.29 -24.59 18.25
CA ASP A 529 12.29 -24.34 19.30
C ASP A 529 12.45 -22.86 19.65
N TYR A 530 12.10 -21.97 18.71
CA TYR A 530 12.21 -20.52 18.86
C TYR A 530 10.85 -19.82 18.73
N ARG A 531 9.74 -20.56 18.88
CA ARG A 531 8.38 -20.09 18.57
C ARG A 531 8.08 -18.72 19.18
N GLY A 532 8.27 -18.58 20.49
CA GLY A 532 7.98 -17.33 21.21
C GLY A 532 8.82 -16.16 20.71
N LEU A 533 10.12 -16.38 20.50
CA LEU A 533 11.04 -15.35 20.01
C LEU A 533 10.72 -14.93 18.59
N VAL A 534 10.50 -15.88 17.67
CA VAL A 534 10.20 -15.61 16.26
C VAL A 534 8.85 -14.90 16.12
N TRP A 535 7.85 -15.34 16.89
CA TRP A 535 6.52 -14.73 16.87
C TRP A 535 6.56 -13.28 17.35
N THR A 536 7.14 -13.01 18.53
CA THR A 536 7.28 -11.65 19.07
C THR A 536 8.11 -10.77 18.14
N PHE A 537 9.21 -11.30 17.59
CA PHE A 537 10.05 -10.58 16.64
C PHE A 537 9.26 -10.14 15.39
N MET A 538 8.49 -11.04 14.78
CA MET A 538 7.68 -10.72 13.60
C MET A 538 6.56 -9.70 13.88
N LEU A 539 5.99 -9.73 15.09
CA LEU A 539 5.06 -8.70 15.52
C LEU A 539 5.74 -7.34 15.70
N MET A 540 6.97 -7.30 16.23
CA MET A 540 7.75 -6.06 16.31
C MET A 540 8.16 -5.53 14.94
N VAL A 541 8.47 -6.40 13.98
CA VAL A 541 8.66 -6.00 12.58
C VAL A 541 7.37 -5.40 12.02
N SER A 542 6.22 -6.01 12.30
CA SER A 542 4.91 -5.47 11.88
C SER A 542 4.63 -4.09 12.50
N PHE A 543 4.93 -3.91 13.78
CA PHE A 543 4.86 -2.62 14.45
C PHE A 543 5.80 -1.58 13.80
N LEU A 544 7.05 -1.96 13.51
CA LEU A 544 8.04 -1.11 12.85
C LEU A 544 7.60 -0.68 11.44
N VAL A 545 6.85 -1.53 10.72
CA VAL A 545 6.31 -1.19 9.40
C VAL A 545 5.20 -0.13 9.50
N LEU A 546 4.29 -0.29 10.48
CA LEU A 546 3.06 0.50 10.59
C LEU A 546 3.24 1.80 11.39
N ALA A 547 3.96 1.78 12.51
CA ALA A 547 4.04 2.93 13.42
C ALA A 547 4.69 4.18 12.80
N PRO A 548 5.80 4.08 12.04
CA PRO A 548 6.37 5.25 11.37
C PRO A 548 5.45 5.84 10.29
N ASN A 549 4.52 5.05 9.74
CA ASN A 549 3.53 5.58 8.80
C ASN A 549 2.47 6.44 9.49
N ALA A 550 2.19 6.22 10.78
CA ALA A 550 1.34 7.13 11.55
C ALA A 550 1.97 8.53 11.67
N VAL A 551 3.30 8.60 11.86
CA VAL A 551 4.06 9.87 11.87
C VAL A 551 3.90 10.57 10.52
N PHE A 552 4.04 9.82 9.43
CA PHE A 552 3.91 10.33 8.08
C PHE A 552 2.50 10.84 7.75
N THR A 553 1.44 10.18 8.21
CA THR A 553 0.06 10.65 7.98
C THR A 553 -0.18 12.06 8.54
N GLY A 554 0.34 12.34 9.74
CA GLY A 554 0.28 13.70 10.30
C GLY A 554 1.16 14.69 9.53
N GLU A 555 2.36 14.27 9.12
CA GLU A 555 3.31 15.08 8.37
C GLU A 555 2.79 15.50 6.99
N GLN A 556 2.22 14.56 6.23
CA GLN A 556 1.77 14.82 4.87
C GLN A 556 0.66 15.87 4.81
N ILE A 557 -0.30 15.81 5.74
CA ILE A 557 -1.44 16.73 5.79
C ILE A 557 -0.93 18.11 6.21
N SER A 558 -0.15 18.15 7.28
CA SER A 558 0.39 19.39 7.84
C SER A 558 1.26 20.11 6.83
N ARG A 559 2.15 19.39 6.14
CA ARG A 559 3.03 19.94 5.11
C ARG A 559 2.25 20.48 3.91
N ARG A 560 1.38 19.65 3.33
CA ARG A 560 0.63 20.01 2.11
C ARG A 560 -0.17 21.30 2.32
N TRP A 561 -0.92 21.37 3.41
CA TRP A 561 -1.74 22.53 3.71
C TRP A 561 -0.94 23.72 4.22
N THR A 562 0.20 23.51 4.87
CA THR A 562 1.15 24.59 5.17
C THR A 562 1.61 25.25 3.90
N ASP A 563 2.09 24.49 2.90
CA ASP A 563 2.59 25.05 1.64
C ASP A 563 1.50 25.81 0.86
N VAL A 564 0.28 25.28 0.84
CA VAL A 564 -0.89 25.94 0.23
C VAL A 564 -1.23 27.25 0.96
N ILE A 565 -1.35 27.23 2.29
CA ILE A 565 -1.70 28.42 3.08
C ILE A 565 -0.57 29.45 3.01
N TRP A 566 0.69 29.03 3.14
CA TRP A 566 1.88 29.86 3.11
C TRP A 566 2.01 30.66 1.81
N THR A 567 1.68 30.04 0.69
CA THR A 567 1.81 30.66 -0.64
C THR A 567 0.60 31.50 -1.00
N ILE A 568 -0.62 31.02 -0.71
CA ILE A 568 -1.87 31.60 -1.24
C ILE A 568 -2.45 32.65 -0.30
N SER A 569 -2.35 32.46 1.01
CA SER A 569 -3.03 33.31 1.99
C SER A 569 -2.38 34.69 2.09
N PRO A 570 -3.15 35.79 1.89
CA PRO A 570 -2.64 37.14 2.09
C PRO A 570 -2.15 37.41 3.52
N ARG A 571 -2.70 36.70 4.51
CA ARG A 571 -2.29 36.82 5.92
C ARG A 571 -0.97 36.11 6.18
N ALA A 572 -0.79 34.92 5.60
CA ALA A 572 0.45 34.15 5.77
C ALA A 572 1.64 34.87 5.13
N ARG A 573 1.46 35.55 4.00
CA ARG A 573 2.49 36.37 3.33
C ARG A 573 3.02 37.55 4.14
N ARG A 574 2.43 37.86 5.30
CA ARG A 574 2.93 38.90 6.22
C ARG A 574 3.87 38.34 7.28
N LEU A 575 4.01 37.02 7.36
CA LEU A 575 4.85 36.33 8.33
C LEU A 575 6.28 36.23 7.77
N GLU A 576 7.26 36.15 8.66
CA GLU A 576 8.67 35.93 8.28
C GLU A 576 8.92 34.44 7.98
N GLY A 577 9.94 34.13 7.16
CA GLY A 577 10.24 32.76 6.70
C GLY A 577 10.26 31.69 7.80
N GLY A 578 10.89 31.98 8.95
CA GLY A 578 10.94 31.05 10.09
C GLY A 578 9.61 30.85 10.84
N GLN A 579 8.61 31.71 10.61
CA GLN A 579 7.29 31.64 11.25
C GLN A 579 6.34 30.64 10.56
N VAL A 580 6.72 30.07 9.42
CA VAL A 580 5.97 28.99 8.75
C VAL A 580 5.65 27.82 9.70
N ARG A 581 6.52 27.56 10.69
CA ARG A 581 6.31 26.54 11.72
C ARG A 581 5.01 26.73 12.52
N LEU A 582 4.55 27.97 12.71
CA LEU A 582 3.30 28.26 13.42
C LEU A 582 2.10 27.69 12.66
N ILE A 583 2.10 27.82 11.33
CA ILE A 583 1.07 27.25 10.47
C ILE A 583 1.16 25.73 10.51
N TYR A 584 2.37 25.18 10.34
CA TYR A 584 2.59 23.75 10.35
C TYR A 584 2.12 23.08 11.64
N TYR A 585 2.60 23.54 12.80
CA TYR A 585 2.22 22.96 14.08
C TYR A 585 0.77 23.28 14.48
N GLY A 586 0.20 24.38 13.97
CA GLY A 586 -1.23 24.65 14.10
C GLY A 586 -2.08 23.59 13.40
N ILE A 587 -1.76 23.27 12.14
CA ILE A 587 -2.47 22.21 11.38
C ILE A 587 -2.23 20.84 12.01
N LEU A 588 -1.00 20.54 12.42
CA LEU A 588 -0.66 19.28 13.09
C LEU A 588 -1.46 19.11 14.39
N SER A 589 -1.63 20.18 15.17
CA SER A 589 -2.43 20.16 16.41
C SER A 589 -3.91 19.95 16.12
N LEU A 590 -4.47 20.60 15.09
CA LEU A 590 -5.85 20.38 14.64
C LEU A 590 -6.04 18.93 14.18
N TYR A 591 -5.09 18.39 13.44
CA TYR A 591 -5.09 16.98 13.05
C TYR A 591 -4.98 16.05 14.27
N GLY A 592 -4.18 16.41 15.29
CA GLY A 592 -4.11 15.67 16.55
C GLY A 592 -5.46 15.62 17.28
N VAL A 593 -6.15 16.75 17.42
CA VAL A 593 -7.49 16.80 18.02
C VAL A 593 -8.50 15.99 17.20
N TRP A 594 -8.49 16.17 15.87
CA TRP A 594 -9.35 15.43 14.97
C TRP A 594 -9.08 13.92 15.02
N GLY A 595 -7.82 13.50 15.06
CA GLY A 595 -7.46 12.09 15.09
C GLY A 595 -7.88 11.39 16.38
N LEU A 596 -7.77 12.07 17.53
CA LEU A 596 -8.32 11.56 18.80
C LEU A 596 -9.84 11.42 18.73
N PHE A 597 -10.54 12.43 18.21
CA PHE A 597 -11.97 12.36 17.97
C PHE A 597 -12.32 11.20 17.02
N ALA A 598 -11.60 11.08 15.91
CA ALA A 598 -11.88 10.08 14.90
C ALA A 598 -11.71 8.65 15.44
N LEU A 599 -10.64 8.39 16.19
CA LEU A 599 -10.39 7.09 16.82
C LEU A 599 -11.41 6.75 17.91
N ALA A 600 -12.03 7.76 18.55
CA ALA A 600 -13.03 7.54 19.59
C ALA A 600 -14.42 7.20 19.05
N PHE A 601 -14.80 7.77 17.90
CA PHE A 601 -16.18 7.70 17.41
C PHE A 601 -16.37 6.86 16.16
N PHE A 602 -15.31 6.52 15.43
CA PHE A 602 -15.43 5.77 14.18
C PHE A 602 -14.63 4.47 14.20
N ASP A 603 -15.14 3.48 13.47
CA ASP A 603 -14.41 2.24 13.19
C ASP A 603 -13.25 2.52 12.21
N PRO A 604 -11.98 2.35 12.63
CA PRO A 604 -10.82 2.62 11.79
C PRO A 604 -10.79 1.77 10.51
N LEU A 605 -11.30 0.54 10.54
CA LEU A 605 -11.24 -0.39 9.41
C LEU A 605 -12.24 0.01 8.31
N GLN A 606 -13.48 0.34 8.68
CA GLN A 606 -14.50 0.76 7.72
C GLN A 606 -14.07 2.04 7.00
N ILE A 607 -13.53 2.98 7.77
CA ILE A 607 -13.01 4.24 7.24
C ILE A 607 -11.78 4.03 6.37
N ALA A 608 -10.86 3.14 6.73
CA ALA A 608 -9.70 2.84 5.91
C ALA A 608 -10.11 2.32 4.52
N ILE A 609 -11.15 1.47 4.43
CA ILE A 609 -11.64 0.94 3.16
C ILE A 609 -12.26 2.05 2.29
N ILE A 610 -13.14 2.88 2.85
CA ILE A 610 -13.74 4.01 2.12
C ILE A 610 -12.66 5.00 1.69
N GLY A 611 -11.74 5.33 2.60
CA GLY A 611 -10.60 6.19 2.36
C GLY A 611 -9.73 5.68 1.22
N ALA A 612 -9.43 4.37 1.17
CA ALA A 612 -8.64 3.76 0.11
C ALA A 612 -9.29 3.93 -1.29
N VAL A 613 -10.60 3.70 -1.40
CA VAL A 613 -11.33 3.83 -2.67
C VAL A 613 -11.36 5.27 -3.16
N LEU A 614 -11.55 6.23 -2.25
CA LEU A 614 -11.57 7.65 -2.62
C LEU A 614 -10.17 8.21 -2.89
N GLN A 615 -9.12 7.66 -2.27
CA GLN A 615 -7.74 8.03 -2.56
C GLN A 615 -7.36 7.73 -4.01
N ASN A 616 -7.90 6.66 -4.62
CA ASN A 616 -7.74 6.41 -6.05
C ASN A 616 -8.30 7.54 -6.91
N VAL A 617 -9.49 8.04 -6.57
CA VAL A 617 -10.09 9.18 -7.28
C VAL A 617 -9.19 10.40 -7.13
N ALA A 618 -8.69 10.66 -5.92
CA ALA A 618 -7.80 11.78 -5.66
C ALA A 618 -6.50 11.71 -6.46
N LEU A 619 -5.86 10.53 -6.52
CA LEU A 619 -4.64 10.31 -7.32
C LEU A 619 -4.92 10.44 -8.83
N GLY A 620 -6.04 9.88 -9.31
CA GLY A 620 -6.42 10.00 -10.72
C GLY A 620 -6.65 11.45 -11.14
N CYS A 621 -7.43 12.21 -10.35
CA CYS A 621 -7.63 13.64 -10.57
C CYS A 621 -6.31 14.42 -10.49
N ALA A 622 -5.46 14.14 -9.51
CA ALA A 622 -4.17 14.79 -9.34
C ALA A 622 -3.22 14.51 -10.52
N ALA A 623 -3.24 13.32 -11.10
CA ALA A 623 -2.43 12.98 -12.29
C ALA A 623 -2.82 13.83 -13.51
N MET A 624 -4.11 14.02 -13.75
CA MET A 624 -4.59 14.91 -14.83
C MET A 624 -4.29 16.37 -14.54
N HIS A 625 -4.46 16.81 -13.30
CA HIS A 625 -4.11 18.17 -12.94
C HIS A 625 -2.60 18.42 -13.05
N THR A 626 -1.75 17.45 -12.71
CA THR A 626 -0.29 17.54 -12.91
C THR A 626 0.06 17.69 -14.38
N LEU A 627 -0.58 16.92 -15.27
CA LEU A 627 -0.40 17.08 -16.71
C LEU A 627 -0.82 18.48 -17.17
N TYR A 628 -1.93 19.00 -16.66
CA TYR A 628 -2.42 20.36 -16.96
C TYR A 628 -1.43 21.44 -16.47
N VAL A 629 -0.97 21.35 -15.23
CA VAL A 629 0.07 22.23 -14.65
C VAL A 629 1.33 22.21 -15.51
N ASN A 630 1.90 21.03 -15.77
CA ASN A 630 3.15 20.92 -16.50
C ASN A 630 3.04 21.37 -17.96
N ARG A 631 1.86 21.33 -18.57
CA ARG A 631 1.66 21.83 -19.94
C ARG A 631 1.35 23.31 -20.02
N THR A 632 0.81 23.90 -18.97
CA THR A 632 0.44 25.33 -18.94
C THR A 632 1.55 26.21 -18.40
N LEU A 633 2.17 25.78 -17.30
CA LEU A 633 3.10 26.61 -16.54
C LEU A 633 4.57 26.44 -16.95
N LEU A 634 4.99 25.27 -17.46
CA LEU A 634 6.37 25.06 -17.88
C LEU A 634 6.62 25.56 -19.33
N PRO A 635 7.82 26.13 -19.60
CA PRO A 635 8.29 26.43 -20.95
C PRO A 635 8.31 25.18 -21.82
N ARG A 636 8.11 25.33 -23.14
CA ARG A 636 7.92 24.20 -24.08
C ARG A 636 9.05 23.18 -24.03
N GLU A 637 10.26 23.65 -23.79
CA GLU A 637 11.50 22.87 -23.71
C GLU A 637 11.58 21.99 -22.46
N MET A 638 10.88 22.39 -21.39
CA MET A 638 10.91 21.73 -20.08
C MET A 638 9.71 20.79 -19.85
N ARG A 639 8.72 20.81 -20.76
CA ARG A 639 7.49 20.03 -20.66
C ARG A 639 7.73 18.52 -20.72
N PRO A 640 6.79 17.73 -20.17
CA PRO A 640 6.79 16.28 -20.34
C PRO A 640 6.77 15.87 -21.81
N ASN A 641 7.60 14.88 -22.16
CA ASN A 641 7.55 14.24 -23.47
C ASN A 641 6.28 13.37 -23.62
N ARG A 642 6.00 12.85 -24.83
CA ARG A 642 4.79 12.06 -25.09
C ARG A 642 4.66 10.84 -24.19
N LEU A 643 5.77 10.16 -23.87
CA LEU A 643 5.75 8.99 -22.99
C LEU A 643 5.27 9.37 -21.59
N MET A 644 5.79 10.45 -21.00
CA MET A 644 5.37 10.93 -19.69
C MET A 644 3.90 11.38 -19.70
N GLN A 645 3.45 12.03 -20.78
CA GLN A 645 2.04 12.43 -20.93
C GLN A 645 1.10 11.23 -20.99
N VAL A 646 1.43 10.23 -21.81
CA VAL A 646 0.66 8.96 -21.88
C VAL A 646 0.69 8.24 -20.54
N GLY A 647 1.83 8.23 -19.85
CA GLY A 647 1.98 7.66 -18.51
C GLY A 647 1.06 8.31 -17.46
N LEU A 648 0.94 9.64 -17.46
CA LEU A 648 -0.01 10.36 -16.58
C LEU A 648 -1.47 10.04 -16.93
N VAL A 649 -1.81 9.98 -18.22
CA VAL A 649 -3.16 9.57 -18.68
C VAL A 649 -3.47 8.14 -18.25
N PHE A 650 -2.52 7.22 -18.44
CA PHE A 650 -2.63 5.85 -17.96
C PHE A 650 -2.86 5.81 -16.44
N CYS A 651 -2.06 6.54 -15.64
CA CYS A 651 -2.23 6.63 -14.20
C CYS A 651 -3.65 7.08 -13.84
N SER A 652 -4.15 8.15 -14.47
CA SER A 652 -5.51 8.63 -14.19
C SER A 652 -6.59 7.63 -14.57
N VAL A 653 -6.53 7.05 -15.77
CA VAL A 653 -7.54 6.10 -16.24
C VAL A 653 -7.54 4.87 -15.35
N PHE A 654 -6.37 4.32 -15.04
CA PHE A 654 -6.25 3.14 -14.18
C PHE A 654 -6.91 3.32 -12.82
N PHE A 655 -6.58 4.38 -12.07
CA PHE A 655 -7.12 4.58 -10.73
C PHE A 655 -8.61 4.95 -10.74
N ILE A 656 -9.08 5.74 -11.72
CA ILE A 656 -10.51 6.07 -11.85
C ILE A 656 -11.31 4.81 -12.21
N THR A 657 -10.86 4.02 -13.18
CA THR A 657 -11.53 2.79 -13.60
C THR A 657 -11.64 1.80 -12.44
N ILE A 658 -10.56 1.61 -11.68
CA ILE A 658 -10.56 0.71 -10.52
C ILE A 658 -11.52 1.18 -9.42
N SER A 659 -11.65 2.48 -9.16
CA SER A 659 -12.68 3.00 -8.24
C SER A 659 -14.10 2.76 -8.74
N VAL A 660 -14.35 2.92 -10.04
CA VAL A 660 -15.67 2.66 -10.65
C VAL A 660 -16.05 1.19 -10.50
N VAL A 661 -15.10 0.26 -10.70
CA VAL A 661 -15.34 -1.18 -10.48
C VAL A 661 -15.83 -1.45 -9.05
N VAL A 662 -15.21 -0.85 -8.02
CA VAL A 662 -15.68 -1.04 -6.63
C VAL A 662 -17.10 -0.55 -6.43
N LEU A 663 -17.41 0.66 -6.94
CA LEU A 663 -18.76 1.22 -6.82
C LEU A 663 -19.79 0.32 -7.51
N MET A 664 -19.45 -0.26 -8.66
CA MET A 664 -20.33 -1.22 -9.34
C MET A 664 -20.46 -2.54 -8.57
N THR A 665 -19.42 -3.02 -7.88
CA THR A 665 -19.47 -4.29 -7.14
C THR A 665 -20.04 -4.20 -5.71
N ARG A 666 -20.04 -3.02 -5.08
CA ARG A 666 -20.55 -2.83 -3.70
C ARG A 666 -21.97 -2.29 -3.63
N VAL A 667 -22.52 -1.86 -4.75
CA VAL A 667 -23.90 -1.33 -4.83
C VAL A 667 -24.91 -2.45 -5.15
N PHE A 668 -24.46 -3.71 -5.27
CA PHE A 668 -25.32 -4.88 -5.41
C PHE A 668 -25.15 -5.85 -4.24
#